data_AF-A0A917DAM9-F1
#
_entry.id   AF-A0A917DAM9-F1
#
_cell.length_a   1.000
_cell.length_b   1.000
_cell.length_c   1.000
_cell.angle_alpha   90.00
_cell.angle_beta   90.00
_cell.angle_gamma   90.00
#
_symmetry.space_group_name_H-M   'P 1'
#
loop_
_entity.id
_entity.type
_entity.pdbx_description
1 polymer ?
#
loop_
_entity_poly.entity_id
_entity_poly.type
_entity_poly.pdbx_seq_one_letter_code
_entity_poly.pdbx_strand_id
1 'polypeptide(L)'
;MYWISVQGEKLEYNRNIEVVSTNLSQWDSFLESITHNIHHPLAILLAQIVTIILVARMFGWICKKIGQPSVIGEIIAGIVLGPSLFGMYFPEFSANLFPAESLGNLQFLSQIGLILFMFVIGMELDLKVLQNKAHDAVVVSHASIIIPFALGMGLAYYIYESFAPEGVQFASFGLFLGIAMSITAFPVLARIVQERGLHKTRLGTMVITCAAADDITAWCLLAAVIAIVKAGSFVSSLYIIALAAIYVLLMLKLVRPFLKRVGDLYATKEKLSKPVVAIFFVTLIVSSYATEIIGIHALFGAFMAGAIMPDNMRFRTLFIEKVEDVSIVLLLPLFFVFTGLRTEIGLLNDPYLWKVTGLIILVAVVGKFVGSALAAKFVGQNWRDSLTIGALMNTRGLMELVVLNIGFDLGVLTPEVFAMMVIMALVTTFMTGPALNLIDLIFKKPTDETIPAEVIDAGKYKLLFSFGDSQSGKALLRLGHFFTKKQGENALITAMHLTPTSEINQINIEEYERESFDPVLNEAKNMNQPVSTFFKASNDIDSDISKTANQGDFDLLLIGLGQSMFEGSFLGKILGFTTRIITPDRILNTITGKDNIFEESIFDDRTRQILMKSEVPVGILVDKKFTKADIVFVPIFDKSDAYLISYAQKLIHNNESQVTILDSKGLIKNNPEMKEMIRSIEQKAPNHITLLNEQKIEKEFLLKQDLMLISLNSWKKLVETRGIWLSNTPSTLIIQK
;
A
#
# COMPACT_ATOMS: atom_id res chain seq x y z
N MET A 1 -51.93 -29.73 15.56
CA MET A 1 -50.85 -30.41 14.79
C MET A 1 -51.10 -31.90 14.67
N TYR A 2 -51.03 -32.70 15.75
CA TYR A 2 -51.22 -34.16 15.67
C TYR A 2 -52.56 -34.58 15.03
N TRP A 3 -53.70 -34.05 15.52
CA TRP A 3 -55.02 -34.35 14.94
C TRP A 3 -55.13 -33.95 13.46
N ILE A 4 -54.49 -32.84 13.05
CA ILE A 4 -54.47 -32.38 11.66
C ILE A 4 -53.63 -33.34 10.80
N SER A 5 -52.49 -33.83 11.30
CA SER A 5 -51.65 -34.82 10.62
C SER A 5 -52.41 -36.13 10.37
N VAL A 6 -53.12 -36.62 11.40
CA VAL A 6 -53.90 -37.87 11.31
C VAL A 6 -55.10 -37.73 10.37
N GLN A 7 -55.78 -36.58 10.34
CA GLN A 7 -56.85 -36.37 9.35
C GLN A 7 -56.29 -36.13 7.94
N GLY A 8 -55.10 -35.54 7.82
CA GLY A 8 -54.39 -35.36 6.54
C GLY A 8 -53.98 -36.68 5.91
N GLU A 9 -53.46 -37.62 6.69
CA GLU A 9 -53.05 -38.96 6.26
C GLU A 9 -54.23 -39.75 5.64
N LYS A 10 -55.46 -39.52 6.10
CA LYS A 10 -56.66 -40.13 5.49
C LYS A 10 -56.97 -39.62 4.08
N LEU A 11 -56.44 -38.45 3.68
CA LEU A 11 -56.61 -37.89 2.34
C LEU A 11 -55.71 -38.56 1.30
N GLU A 12 -54.76 -39.39 1.75
CA GLU A 12 -53.83 -40.15 0.92
C GLU A 12 -54.46 -41.45 0.38
N TYR A 13 -55.57 -41.90 0.98
CA TYR A 13 -56.29 -43.10 0.57
C TYR A 13 -56.79 -42.96 -0.88
N ASN A 14 -56.48 -43.93 -1.75
CA ASN A 14 -56.70 -43.94 -3.21
C ASN A 14 -55.79 -43.02 -4.05
N ARG A 15 -54.72 -42.44 -3.49
CA ARG A 15 -53.65 -41.81 -4.28
C ARG A 15 -52.51 -42.81 -4.45
N ASN A 16 -51.97 -42.92 -5.67
CA ASN A 16 -50.68 -43.60 -5.88
C ASN A 16 -49.58 -42.70 -5.32
N ILE A 17 -49.33 -42.81 -4.02
CA ILE A 17 -48.18 -42.19 -3.39
C ILE A 17 -47.00 -43.11 -3.66
N GLU A 18 -46.05 -42.63 -4.45
CA GLU A 18 -44.73 -43.24 -4.53
C GLU A 18 -44.04 -43.06 -3.17
N VAL A 19 -44.32 -43.99 -2.24
CA VAL A 19 -43.50 -44.14 -1.05
C VAL A 19 -42.18 -44.70 -1.55
N VAL A 20 -41.14 -43.87 -1.57
CA VAL A 20 -39.77 -44.30 -1.88
C VAL A 20 -39.35 -45.26 -0.76
N SER A 21 -39.70 -46.54 -0.91
CA SER A 21 -39.29 -47.61 -0.01
C SER A 21 -37.84 -47.96 -0.32
N THR A 22 -36.91 -47.17 0.19
CA THR A 22 -35.50 -47.53 0.19
C THR A 22 -35.32 -48.70 1.17
N ASN A 23 -34.81 -49.84 0.71
CA ASN A 23 -34.36 -50.95 1.56
C ASN A 23 -33.10 -50.59 2.38
N LEU A 24 -32.80 -49.30 2.51
CA LEU A 24 -31.62 -48.75 3.16
C LEU A 24 -31.92 -48.54 4.64
N SER A 25 -30.90 -48.66 5.49
CA SER A 25 -31.08 -48.29 6.89
C SER A 25 -31.39 -46.78 6.99
N GLN A 26 -32.05 -46.36 8.08
CA GLN A 26 -32.33 -44.92 8.30
C GLN A 26 -31.05 -44.06 8.26
N TRP A 27 -29.91 -44.66 8.65
CA TRP A 27 -28.60 -44.01 8.57
C TRP A 27 -28.10 -43.89 7.13
N ASP A 28 -28.28 -44.92 6.31
CA ASP A 28 -27.90 -44.90 4.90
C ASP A 28 -28.76 -43.90 4.11
N SER A 29 -30.06 -43.82 4.39
CA SER A 29 -30.93 -42.79 3.79
C SER A 29 -30.54 -41.37 4.22
N PHE A 30 -30.08 -41.18 5.46
CA PHE A 30 -29.54 -39.90 5.92
C PHE A 30 -28.24 -39.55 5.19
N LEU A 31 -27.31 -40.50 5.07
CA LEU A 31 -26.07 -40.31 4.32
C LEU A 31 -26.34 -40.00 2.85
N GLU A 32 -27.26 -40.72 2.22
CA GLU A 32 -27.69 -40.47 0.83
C GLU A 32 -28.25 -39.05 0.69
N SER A 33 -29.12 -38.61 1.62
CA SER A 33 -29.63 -37.23 1.64
C SER A 33 -28.52 -36.18 1.77
N ILE A 34 -27.54 -36.39 2.66
CA ILE A 34 -26.39 -35.49 2.80
C ILE A 34 -25.56 -35.47 1.52
N THR A 35 -25.27 -36.63 0.92
CA THR A 35 -24.52 -36.69 -0.34
C THR A 35 -25.27 -35.97 -1.46
N HIS A 36 -26.58 -36.16 -1.60
CA HIS A 36 -27.42 -35.45 -2.56
C HIS A 36 -27.35 -33.92 -2.34
N ASN A 37 -27.44 -33.47 -1.09
CA ASN A 37 -27.37 -32.04 -0.74
C ASN A 37 -25.99 -31.42 -1.04
N ILE A 38 -24.91 -32.16 -0.87
CA ILE A 38 -23.55 -31.72 -1.20
C ILE A 38 -23.40 -31.50 -2.72
N HIS A 39 -24.05 -32.34 -3.53
CA HIS A 39 -24.03 -32.22 -4.99
C HIS A 39 -25.02 -31.18 -5.53
N HIS A 40 -25.82 -30.54 -4.67
CA HIS A 40 -26.72 -29.47 -5.10
C HIS A 40 -25.91 -28.29 -5.67
N PRO A 41 -26.28 -27.70 -6.83
CA PRO A 41 -25.47 -26.68 -7.50
C PRO A 41 -25.10 -25.47 -6.62
N LEU A 42 -26.02 -25.05 -5.74
CA LEU A 42 -25.74 -23.98 -4.78
C LEU A 42 -24.72 -24.40 -3.71
N ALA A 43 -24.77 -25.64 -3.22
CA ALA A 43 -23.84 -26.13 -2.21
C ALA A 43 -22.42 -26.22 -2.78
N ILE A 44 -22.30 -26.72 -4.01
CA ILE A 44 -21.04 -26.76 -4.76
C ILE A 44 -20.51 -25.33 -4.95
N LEU A 45 -21.33 -24.40 -5.43
CA LEU A 45 -20.91 -23.01 -5.64
C LEU A 45 -20.41 -22.35 -4.34
N LEU A 46 -21.10 -22.57 -3.21
CA LEU A 46 -20.66 -22.05 -1.91
C LEU A 46 -19.33 -22.68 -1.47
N ALA A 47 -19.16 -23.99 -1.65
CA ALA A 47 -17.90 -24.68 -1.36
C ALA A 47 -16.75 -24.17 -2.24
N GLN A 48 -17.02 -23.91 -3.52
CA GLN A 48 -16.07 -23.29 -4.46
C GLN A 48 -15.68 -21.90 -3.99
N ILE A 49 -16.63 -21.03 -3.67
CA ILE A 49 -16.34 -19.66 -3.19
C ILE A 49 -15.45 -19.69 -1.94
N VAL A 50 -15.79 -20.53 -0.95
CA VAL A 50 -14.98 -20.66 0.28
C VAL A 50 -13.56 -21.13 -0.07
N THR A 51 -13.43 -22.16 -0.89
CA THR A 51 -12.11 -22.71 -1.26
C THR A 51 -11.28 -21.69 -2.03
N ILE A 52 -11.88 -21.05 -3.03
CA ILE A 52 -11.24 -20.03 -3.87
C ILE A 52 -10.70 -18.90 -3.00
N ILE A 53 -11.52 -18.33 -2.11
CA ILE A 53 -11.09 -17.23 -1.24
C ILE A 53 -9.92 -17.65 -0.36
N LEU A 54 -10.01 -18.81 0.30
CA LEU A 54 -8.96 -19.28 1.21
C LEU A 54 -7.63 -19.47 0.48
N VAL A 55 -7.65 -20.16 -0.66
CA VAL A 55 -6.44 -20.47 -1.43
C VAL A 55 -5.88 -19.20 -2.08
N ALA A 56 -6.72 -18.36 -2.69
CA ALA A 56 -6.29 -17.09 -3.29
C ALA A 56 -5.66 -16.15 -2.25
N ARG A 57 -6.21 -16.09 -1.02
CA ARG A 57 -5.63 -15.31 0.08
C ARG A 57 -4.30 -15.87 0.56
N MET A 58 -4.18 -17.19 0.66
CA MET A 58 -2.93 -17.86 1.02
C MET A 58 -1.82 -17.54 0.01
N PHE A 59 -2.06 -17.75 -1.29
CA PHE A 59 -1.08 -17.45 -2.33
C PHE A 59 -0.81 -15.94 -2.47
N GLY A 60 -1.84 -15.10 -2.34
CA GLY A 60 -1.68 -13.65 -2.31
C GLY A 60 -0.79 -13.16 -1.16
N TRP A 61 -0.89 -13.79 0.01
CA TRP A 61 0.01 -13.53 1.15
C TRP A 61 1.45 -13.98 0.88
N ILE A 62 1.64 -15.16 0.27
CA ILE A 62 2.97 -15.64 -0.15
C ILE A 62 3.61 -14.66 -1.15
N CYS A 63 2.86 -14.22 -2.16
CA CYS A 63 3.34 -13.24 -3.15
C CYS A 63 3.74 -11.91 -2.49
N LYS A 64 2.93 -11.38 -1.57
CA LYS A 64 3.30 -10.17 -0.83
C LYS A 64 4.61 -10.33 -0.06
N LYS A 65 4.85 -11.49 0.57
CA LYS A 65 6.11 -11.75 1.29
C LYS A 65 7.35 -11.74 0.40
N ILE A 66 7.22 -12.12 -0.87
CA ILE A 66 8.31 -12.08 -1.86
C ILE A 66 8.36 -10.76 -2.64
N GLY A 67 7.61 -9.73 -2.22
CA GLY A 67 7.60 -8.40 -2.85
C GLY A 67 6.79 -8.32 -4.15
N GLN A 68 5.83 -9.23 -4.35
CA GLN A 68 4.97 -9.30 -5.54
C GLN A 68 3.52 -8.91 -5.22
N PRO A 69 2.77 -8.31 -6.17
CA PRO A 69 1.36 -7.98 -5.99
C PRO A 69 0.49 -9.21 -5.67
N SER A 70 -0.54 -9.03 -4.83
CA SER A 70 -1.42 -10.15 -4.41
C SER A 70 -2.16 -10.81 -5.57
N VAL A 71 -2.50 -10.03 -6.60
CA VAL A 71 -3.20 -10.47 -7.81
C VAL A 71 -2.45 -11.61 -8.51
N ILE A 72 -1.10 -11.59 -8.51
CA ILE A 72 -0.30 -12.68 -9.08
C ILE A 72 -0.57 -13.99 -8.32
N GLY A 73 -0.60 -13.91 -6.99
CA GLY A 73 -0.92 -15.06 -6.14
C GLY A 73 -2.35 -15.58 -6.35
N GLU A 74 -3.31 -14.70 -6.58
CA GLU A 74 -4.71 -15.06 -6.85
C GLU A 74 -4.85 -15.83 -8.18
N ILE A 75 -4.09 -15.46 -9.22
CA ILE A 75 -4.06 -16.20 -10.50
C ILE A 75 -3.35 -17.54 -10.34
N ILE A 76 -2.19 -17.56 -9.67
CA ILE A 76 -1.45 -18.79 -9.39
C ILE A 76 -2.31 -19.77 -8.58
N ALA A 77 -3.08 -19.28 -7.60
CA ALA A 77 -4.04 -20.09 -6.86
C ALA A 77 -5.03 -20.80 -7.78
N GLY A 78 -5.51 -20.12 -8.84
CA GLY A 78 -6.39 -20.73 -9.82
C GLY A 78 -5.71 -21.81 -10.66
N ILE A 79 -4.48 -21.56 -11.12
CA ILE A 79 -3.69 -22.56 -11.86
C ILE A 79 -3.42 -23.79 -10.99
N VAL A 80 -3.13 -23.55 -9.70
CA VAL A 80 -2.90 -24.59 -8.70
C VAL A 80 -4.17 -25.41 -8.46
N LEU A 81 -5.33 -24.76 -8.27
CA LEU A 81 -6.62 -25.44 -8.10
C LEU A 81 -7.12 -26.10 -9.39
N GLY A 82 -6.61 -25.67 -10.54
CA GLY A 82 -7.01 -26.13 -11.86
C GLY A 82 -6.44 -27.50 -12.24
N PRO A 83 -6.71 -27.92 -13.49
CA PRO A 83 -6.24 -29.20 -14.03
C PRO A 83 -4.71 -29.29 -14.07
N SER A 84 -4.00 -28.15 -14.13
CA SER A 84 -2.55 -28.07 -14.23
C SER A 84 -1.79 -28.60 -13.01
N LEU A 85 -2.40 -28.68 -11.82
CA LEU A 85 -1.75 -29.20 -10.63
C LEU A 85 -2.70 -30.02 -9.76
N PHE A 86 -3.69 -29.40 -9.11
CA PHE A 86 -4.58 -30.11 -8.20
C PHE A 86 -5.43 -31.14 -8.94
N GLY A 87 -5.95 -30.80 -10.13
CA GLY A 87 -6.66 -31.77 -10.97
C GLY A 87 -5.79 -32.90 -11.51
N MET A 88 -4.48 -32.67 -11.68
CA MET A 88 -3.53 -33.70 -12.11
C MET A 88 -3.20 -34.71 -10.99
N TYR A 89 -2.93 -34.22 -9.77
CA TYR A 89 -2.55 -35.07 -8.64
C TYR A 89 -3.74 -35.62 -7.83
N PHE A 90 -4.87 -34.91 -7.83
CA PHE A 90 -6.08 -35.24 -7.08
C PHE A 90 -7.35 -35.12 -7.96
N PRO A 91 -7.46 -35.91 -9.04
CA PRO A 91 -8.52 -35.77 -10.04
C PRO A 91 -9.94 -35.97 -9.47
N GLU A 92 -10.14 -36.92 -8.57
CA GLU A 92 -11.45 -37.18 -7.95
C GLU A 92 -11.91 -36.00 -7.08
N PHE A 93 -11.01 -35.43 -6.27
CA PHE A 93 -11.32 -34.25 -5.45
C PHE A 93 -11.59 -33.02 -6.32
N SER A 94 -10.79 -32.83 -7.38
CA SER A 94 -10.99 -31.74 -8.34
C SER A 94 -12.32 -31.87 -9.07
N ALA A 95 -12.71 -33.07 -9.51
CA ALA A 95 -13.98 -33.31 -10.19
C ALA A 95 -15.19 -33.10 -9.26
N ASN A 96 -15.06 -33.42 -7.97
CA ASN A 96 -16.10 -33.19 -6.98
C ASN A 96 -16.25 -31.70 -6.63
N LEU A 97 -15.14 -30.95 -6.52
CA LEU A 97 -15.17 -29.54 -6.15
C LEU A 97 -15.41 -28.60 -7.34
N PHE A 98 -14.88 -28.91 -8.52
CA PHE A 98 -15.00 -28.15 -9.75
C PHE A 98 -15.56 -29.00 -10.91
N PRO A 99 -16.77 -29.58 -10.78
CA PRO A 99 -17.39 -30.31 -11.88
C PRO A 99 -17.66 -29.35 -13.05
N ALA A 100 -17.48 -29.83 -14.29
CA ALA A 100 -17.58 -29.00 -15.50
C ALA A 100 -18.92 -28.22 -15.58
N GLU A 101 -20.02 -28.84 -15.17
CA GLU A 101 -21.36 -28.22 -15.13
C GLU A 101 -21.46 -27.03 -14.18
N SER A 102 -20.65 -26.99 -13.12
CA SER A 102 -20.63 -25.89 -12.15
C SER A 102 -19.83 -24.66 -12.62
N LEU A 103 -18.90 -24.84 -13.56
CA LEU A 103 -17.99 -23.78 -14.01
C LEU A 103 -18.74 -22.61 -14.65
N GLY A 104 -19.88 -22.85 -15.30
CA GLY A 104 -20.73 -21.78 -15.83
C GLY A 104 -21.32 -20.88 -14.74
N ASN A 105 -21.74 -21.45 -13.61
CA ASN A 105 -22.25 -20.67 -12.47
C ASN A 105 -21.14 -19.81 -11.85
N LEU A 106 -19.94 -20.38 -11.71
CA LEU A 106 -18.76 -19.67 -11.24
C LEU A 106 -18.37 -18.53 -12.20
N GLN A 107 -18.42 -18.79 -13.52
CA GLN A 107 -18.19 -17.79 -14.56
C GLN A 107 -19.16 -16.62 -14.42
N PHE A 108 -20.47 -16.87 -14.35
CA PHE A 108 -21.45 -15.80 -14.22
C PHE A 108 -21.24 -14.95 -12.97
N LEU A 109 -20.98 -15.58 -11.82
CA LEU A 109 -20.72 -14.85 -10.58
C LEU A 109 -19.44 -14.02 -10.66
N SER A 110 -18.39 -14.55 -11.29
CA SER A 110 -17.14 -13.82 -11.52
C SER A 110 -17.33 -12.62 -12.45
N GLN A 111 -18.17 -12.73 -13.47
CA GLN A 111 -18.50 -11.65 -14.40
C GLN A 111 -19.29 -10.53 -13.72
N ILE A 112 -20.20 -10.86 -12.80
CA ILE A 112 -20.87 -9.86 -11.95
C ILE A 112 -19.83 -9.10 -11.10
N GLY A 113 -18.86 -9.82 -10.54
CA GLY A 113 -17.70 -9.22 -9.85
C GLY A 113 -16.93 -8.23 -10.72
N LEU A 114 -16.61 -8.63 -11.94
CA LEU A 114 -15.92 -7.78 -12.91
C LEU A 114 -16.75 -6.57 -13.34
N ILE A 115 -18.07 -6.70 -13.52
CA ILE A 115 -18.97 -5.58 -13.81
C ILE A 115 -18.92 -4.55 -12.68
N LEU A 116 -19.04 -4.99 -11.43
CA LEU A 116 -18.96 -4.10 -10.27
C LEU A 116 -17.58 -3.44 -10.16
N PHE A 117 -16.51 -4.21 -10.37
CA PHE A 117 -15.15 -3.70 -10.36
C PHE A 117 -14.90 -2.67 -11.49
N MET A 118 -15.32 -2.96 -12.71
CA MET A 118 -15.21 -2.03 -13.85
C MET A 118 -16.01 -0.75 -13.64
N PHE A 119 -17.15 -0.86 -12.97
CA PHE A 119 -17.91 0.31 -12.56
C PHE A 119 -17.14 1.17 -11.56
N VAL A 120 -16.48 0.55 -10.57
CA VAL A 120 -15.57 1.24 -9.63
C VAL A 120 -14.42 1.91 -10.38
N ILE A 121 -13.74 1.21 -11.30
CA ILE A 121 -12.65 1.78 -12.09
C ILE A 121 -13.11 2.99 -12.91
N GLY A 122 -14.27 2.90 -13.58
CA GLY A 122 -14.84 4.05 -14.28
C GLY A 122 -15.13 5.22 -13.33
N MET A 123 -15.57 4.93 -12.11
CA MET A 123 -15.80 5.90 -11.03
C MET A 123 -14.51 6.41 -10.37
N GLU A 124 -13.34 5.83 -10.58
CA GLU A 124 -12.05 6.37 -10.12
C GLU A 124 -11.43 7.29 -11.17
N LEU A 125 -11.78 7.09 -12.44
CA LEU A 125 -11.26 7.87 -13.55
C LEU A 125 -11.68 9.35 -13.42
N ASP A 126 -10.70 10.23 -13.31
CA ASP A 126 -10.92 11.68 -13.40
C ASP A 126 -10.58 12.17 -14.82
N LEU A 127 -11.62 12.28 -15.65
CA LEU A 127 -11.51 12.76 -17.02
C LEU A 127 -10.98 14.19 -17.12
N LYS A 128 -11.17 15.04 -16.10
CA LYS A 128 -10.66 16.42 -16.10
C LYS A 128 -9.15 16.43 -15.84
N VAL A 129 -8.70 15.58 -14.93
CA VAL A 129 -7.27 15.39 -14.68
C VAL A 129 -6.59 14.82 -15.92
N LEU A 130 -7.23 13.90 -16.65
CA LEU A 130 -6.70 13.40 -17.92
C LEU A 130 -6.63 14.50 -19.00
N GLN A 131 -7.63 15.37 -19.09
CA GLN A 131 -7.66 16.50 -20.04
C GLN A 131 -6.63 17.59 -19.72
N ASN A 132 -6.33 17.83 -18.44
CA ASN A 132 -5.43 18.89 -17.98
C ASN A 132 -3.97 18.44 -17.84
N LYS A 133 -3.63 17.20 -18.20
CA LYS A 133 -2.28 16.64 -18.05
C LYS A 133 -1.52 16.54 -19.38
N ALA A 134 -0.20 16.48 -19.26
CA ALA A 134 0.78 16.70 -20.33
C ALA A 134 0.54 15.81 -21.55
N HIS A 135 0.50 16.45 -22.73
CA HIS A 135 0.53 15.83 -24.07
C HIS A 135 1.50 14.64 -24.14
N ASP A 136 2.64 14.79 -23.48
CA ASP A 136 3.69 13.81 -23.23
C ASP A 136 3.18 12.44 -22.76
N ALA A 137 2.31 12.39 -21.74
CA ALA A 137 1.78 11.13 -21.19
C ALA A 137 0.89 10.41 -22.21
N VAL A 138 0.11 11.16 -22.98
CA VAL A 138 -0.77 10.62 -24.03
C VAL A 138 0.06 10.04 -25.17
N VAL A 139 1.15 10.72 -25.56
CA VAL A 139 2.08 10.22 -26.59
C VAL A 139 2.73 8.90 -26.16
N VAL A 140 3.25 8.85 -24.92
CA VAL A 140 3.86 7.62 -24.37
C VAL A 140 2.85 6.48 -24.29
N SER A 141 1.63 6.76 -23.82
CA SER A 141 0.53 5.80 -23.77
C SER A 141 0.23 5.21 -25.16
N HIS A 142 -0.06 6.05 -26.17
CA HIS A 142 -0.40 5.55 -27.50
C HIS A 142 0.76 4.80 -28.16
N ALA A 143 2.00 5.26 -27.99
CA ALA A 143 3.17 4.52 -28.46
C ALA A 143 3.27 3.14 -27.78
N SER A 144 2.97 3.07 -26.48
CA SER A 144 2.93 1.82 -25.71
C SER A 144 1.76 0.91 -26.09
N ILE A 145 0.81 1.36 -26.91
CA ILE A 145 -0.24 0.52 -27.51
C ILE A 145 0.17 0.12 -28.92
N ILE A 146 0.51 1.09 -29.77
CA ILE A 146 0.74 0.89 -31.21
C ILE A 146 1.93 -0.04 -31.47
N ILE A 147 3.03 0.14 -30.74
CA ILE A 147 4.26 -0.66 -30.93
C ILE A 147 4.00 -2.14 -30.61
N PRO A 148 3.54 -2.52 -29.39
CA PRO A 148 3.25 -3.92 -29.11
C PRO A 148 2.08 -4.46 -29.93
N PHE A 149 1.13 -3.63 -30.38
CA PHE A 149 0.05 -4.07 -31.25
C PHE A 149 0.58 -4.54 -32.59
N ALA A 150 1.44 -3.73 -33.22
CA ALA A 150 2.08 -4.05 -34.48
C ALA A 150 2.98 -5.30 -34.37
N LEU A 151 3.73 -5.41 -33.27
CA LEU A 151 4.54 -6.59 -33.00
C LEU A 151 3.69 -7.83 -32.73
N GLY A 152 2.55 -7.68 -32.04
CA GLY A 152 1.57 -8.75 -31.80
C GLY A 152 0.93 -9.23 -33.10
N MET A 153 0.58 -8.32 -34.01
CA MET A 153 0.14 -8.69 -35.37
C MET A 153 1.24 -9.39 -36.17
N GLY A 154 2.48 -8.92 -36.06
CA GLY A 154 3.63 -9.57 -36.69
C GLY A 154 3.85 -10.98 -36.15
N LEU A 155 3.76 -11.16 -34.83
CA LEU A 155 3.83 -12.47 -34.19
C LEU A 155 2.68 -13.37 -34.63
N ALA A 156 1.46 -12.84 -34.70
CA ALA A 156 0.29 -13.55 -35.17
C ALA A 156 0.52 -14.11 -36.58
N TYR A 157 1.13 -13.35 -37.49
CA TYR A 157 1.45 -13.82 -38.84
C TYR A 157 2.32 -15.08 -38.83
N TYR A 158 3.28 -15.19 -37.92
CA TYR A 158 4.16 -16.36 -37.82
C TYR A 158 3.51 -17.57 -37.15
N ILE A 159 2.58 -17.36 -36.21
CA ILE A 159 1.98 -18.46 -35.42
C ILE A 159 0.59 -18.86 -35.94
N TYR A 160 -0.03 -18.09 -36.83
CA TYR A 160 -1.40 -18.28 -37.29
C TYR A 160 -1.64 -19.69 -37.87
N GLU A 161 -0.80 -20.15 -38.80
CA GLU A 161 -1.00 -21.47 -39.44
C GLU A 161 -0.93 -22.64 -38.47
N SER A 162 -0.21 -22.50 -37.35
CA SER A 162 -0.01 -23.57 -36.38
C SER A 162 -0.98 -23.52 -35.20
N PHE A 163 -1.51 -22.34 -34.87
CA PHE A 163 -2.23 -22.10 -33.62
C PHE A 163 -3.60 -21.43 -33.77
N ALA A 164 -3.96 -20.90 -34.94
CA ALA A 164 -5.29 -20.34 -35.12
C ALA A 164 -6.32 -21.48 -35.20
N PRO A 165 -7.44 -21.39 -34.47
CA PRO A 165 -8.53 -22.36 -34.58
C PRO A 165 -9.08 -22.43 -36.01
N GLU A 166 -9.55 -23.60 -36.42
CA GLU A 166 -10.17 -23.78 -37.74
C GLU A 166 -11.35 -22.82 -37.95
N GLY A 167 -11.38 -22.15 -39.11
CA GLY A 167 -12.43 -21.18 -39.46
C GLY A 167 -12.21 -19.77 -38.93
N VAL A 168 -11.20 -19.51 -38.10
CA VAL A 168 -10.87 -18.16 -37.61
C VAL A 168 -10.01 -17.42 -38.64
N GLN A 169 -10.49 -16.27 -39.13
CA GLN A 169 -9.74 -15.44 -40.07
C GLN A 169 -8.49 -14.82 -39.42
N PHE A 170 -7.43 -14.61 -40.21
CA PHE A 170 -6.21 -13.95 -39.76
C PHE A 170 -6.48 -12.58 -39.10
N ALA A 171 -7.42 -11.80 -39.64
CA ALA A 171 -7.79 -10.52 -39.07
C ALA A 171 -8.28 -10.67 -37.61
N SER A 172 -9.16 -11.64 -37.34
CA SER A 172 -9.66 -11.92 -36.00
C SER A 172 -8.53 -12.32 -35.05
N PHE A 173 -7.71 -13.30 -35.45
CA PHE A 173 -6.61 -13.81 -34.63
C PHE A 173 -5.53 -12.74 -34.38
N GLY A 174 -5.10 -12.05 -35.45
CA GLY A 174 -4.04 -11.05 -35.40
C GLY A 174 -4.43 -9.77 -34.66
N LEU A 175 -5.67 -9.28 -34.84
CA LEU A 175 -6.17 -8.15 -34.05
C LEU A 175 -6.28 -8.53 -32.57
N PHE A 176 -6.69 -9.77 -32.26
CA PHE A 176 -6.80 -10.23 -30.88
C PHE A 176 -5.43 -10.32 -30.20
N LEU A 177 -4.45 -10.93 -30.88
CA LEU A 177 -3.08 -11.02 -30.38
C LEU A 177 -2.45 -9.63 -30.25
N GLY A 178 -2.69 -8.74 -31.21
CA GLY A 178 -2.28 -7.34 -31.17
C GLY A 178 -2.81 -6.62 -29.93
N ILE A 179 -4.12 -6.67 -29.66
CA ILE A 179 -4.70 -6.08 -28.45
C ILE A 179 -4.12 -6.70 -27.19
N ALA A 180 -4.10 -8.03 -27.12
CA ALA A 180 -3.62 -8.72 -25.94
C ALA A 180 -2.18 -8.30 -25.61
N MET A 181 -1.32 -8.09 -26.61
CA MET A 181 0.05 -7.57 -26.41
C MET A 181 0.11 -6.11 -25.95
N SER A 182 -0.93 -5.31 -26.19
CA SER A 182 -0.92 -3.86 -25.95
C SER A 182 -1.54 -3.42 -24.63
N ILE A 183 -2.19 -4.30 -23.87
CA ILE A 183 -2.88 -3.91 -22.65
C ILE A 183 -1.90 -3.70 -21.49
N THR A 184 -2.11 -2.64 -20.72
CA THR A 184 -1.49 -2.40 -19.41
C THR A 184 -2.56 -2.58 -18.34
N ALA A 185 -2.20 -3.05 -17.15
CA ALA A 185 -3.14 -3.14 -16.03
C ALA A 185 -3.04 -1.92 -15.11
N PHE A 186 -3.83 -0.88 -15.36
CA PHE A 186 -3.86 0.34 -14.52
C PHE A 186 -3.99 0.06 -13.02
N PRO A 187 -4.93 -0.78 -12.51
CA PRO A 187 -5.09 -0.95 -11.06
C PRO A 187 -3.87 -1.60 -10.39
N VAL A 188 -3.26 -2.59 -11.07
CA VAL A 188 -2.06 -3.27 -10.57
C VAL A 188 -0.88 -2.31 -10.59
N LEU A 189 -0.73 -1.55 -11.67
CA LEU A 189 0.31 -0.54 -11.80
C LEU A 189 0.17 0.56 -10.74
N ALA A 190 -1.04 1.11 -10.55
CA ALA A 190 -1.29 2.16 -9.57
C ALA A 190 -0.92 1.70 -8.16
N ARG A 191 -1.26 0.44 -7.84
CA ARG A 191 -0.85 -0.20 -6.60
C ARG A 191 0.67 -0.34 -6.48
N ILE A 192 1.37 -0.81 -7.51
CA ILE A 192 2.84 -0.90 -7.50
C ILE A 192 3.46 0.50 -7.30
N VAL A 193 2.95 1.52 -7.99
CA VAL A 193 3.40 2.91 -7.87
C VAL A 193 3.14 3.46 -6.46
N GLN A 194 2.03 3.09 -5.82
CA GLN A 194 1.72 3.45 -4.44
C GLN A 194 2.66 2.74 -3.44
N GLU A 195 2.80 1.42 -3.55
CA GLU A 195 3.64 0.57 -2.68
C GLU A 195 5.13 0.95 -2.79
N ARG A 196 5.57 1.44 -3.96
CA ARG A 196 6.93 1.96 -4.20
C ARG A 196 7.12 3.42 -3.78
N GLY A 197 6.09 4.09 -3.25
CA GLY A 197 6.16 5.52 -2.88
C GLY A 197 6.26 6.48 -4.07
N LEU A 198 6.11 5.99 -5.30
CA LEU A 198 6.24 6.79 -6.52
C LEU A 198 5.00 7.64 -6.83
N HIS A 199 3.83 7.31 -6.29
CA HIS A 199 2.54 7.93 -6.60
C HIS A 199 2.46 9.47 -6.45
N LYS A 200 3.30 10.06 -5.60
CA LYS A 200 3.37 11.52 -5.38
C LYS A 200 4.45 12.21 -6.21
N THR A 201 5.24 11.47 -6.97
CA THR A 201 6.30 12.01 -7.84
C THR A 201 5.73 12.42 -9.21
N ARG A 202 6.45 13.27 -9.95
CA ARG A 202 6.11 13.58 -11.36
C ARG A 202 6.09 12.32 -12.22
N LEU A 203 7.05 11.43 -12.00
CA LEU A 203 7.14 10.15 -12.69
C LEU A 203 5.91 9.28 -12.42
N GLY A 204 5.53 9.10 -11.16
CA GLY A 204 4.32 8.35 -10.79
C GLY A 204 3.05 8.99 -11.36
N THR A 205 2.95 10.32 -11.31
CA THR A 205 1.83 11.05 -11.93
C THR A 205 1.77 10.81 -13.43
N MET A 206 2.91 10.85 -14.13
CA MET A 206 3.01 10.58 -15.57
C MET A 206 2.60 9.14 -15.87
N VAL A 207 3.17 8.15 -15.19
CA VAL A 207 2.88 6.73 -15.39
C VAL A 207 1.40 6.40 -15.13
N ILE A 208 0.81 6.91 -14.03
CA ILE A 208 -0.62 6.73 -13.72
C ILE A 208 -1.50 7.33 -14.84
N THR A 209 -1.09 8.48 -15.39
CA THR A 209 -1.83 9.14 -16.47
C THR A 209 -1.70 8.39 -17.79
N CYS A 210 -0.50 7.88 -18.11
CA CYS A 210 -0.29 7.01 -19.26
C CYS A 210 -1.16 5.76 -19.14
N ALA A 211 -1.15 5.09 -17.99
CA ALA A 211 -1.93 3.88 -17.75
C ALA A 211 -3.45 4.14 -17.82
N ALA A 212 -3.93 5.27 -17.30
CA ALA A 212 -5.34 5.64 -17.43
C ALA A 212 -5.76 5.92 -18.90
N ALA A 213 -4.89 6.59 -19.68
CA ALA A 213 -5.10 6.78 -21.11
C ALA A 213 -5.05 5.45 -21.89
N ASP A 214 -4.15 4.55 -21.48
CA ASP A 214 -4.01 3.21 -22.02
C ASP A 214 -5.30 2.41 -21.83
N ASP A 215 -5.84 2.38 -20.61
CA ASP A 215 -7.06 1.64 -20.28
C ASP A 215 -8.26 2.11 -21.12
N ILE A 216 -8.47 3.42 -21.26
CA ILE A 216 -9.55 3.97 -22.10
C ILE A 216 -9.38 3.54 -23.55
N THR A 217 -8.17 3.70 -24.08
CA THR A 217 -7.86 3.35 -25.47
C THR A 217 -7.99 1.85 -25.71
N ALA A 218 -7.54 1.02 -24.77
CA ALA A 218 -7.65 -0.43 -24.81
C ALA A 218 -9.09 -0.90 -24.85
N TRP A 219 -9.99 -0.29 -24.06
CA TRP A 219 -11.42 -0.60 -24.09
C TRP A 219 -12.06 -0.22 -25.43
N CYS A 220 -11.74 0.95 -25.99
CA CYS A 220 -12.21 1.34 -27.31
C CYS A 220 -11.71 0.38 -28.39
N LEU A 221 -10.44 0.00 -28.33
CA LEU A 221 -9.81 -0.92 -29.27
C LEU A 221 -10.41 -2.32 -29.16
N LEU A 222 -10.61 -2.82 -27.93
CA LEU A 222 -11.25 -4.11 -27.66
C LEU A 222 -12.67 -4.14 -28.20
N ALA A 223 -13.46 -3.08 -27.98
CA ALA A 223 -14.80 -2.99 -28.53
C ALA A 223 -14.80 -3.07 -30.07
N ALA A 224 -13.87 -2.37 -30.72
CA ALA A 224 -13.72 -2.43 -32.17
C ALA A 224 -13.31 -3.83 -32.66
N VAL A 225 -12.38 -4.50 -31.98
CA VAL A 225 -11.94 -5.84 -32.35
C VAL A 225 -13.03 -6.88 -32.12
N ILE A 226 -13.75 -6.84 -31.00
CA ILE A 226 -14.90 -7.72 -30.77
C ILE A 226 -15.97 -7.49 -31.84
N ALA A 227 -16.24 -6.23 -32.21
CA ALA A 227 -17.18 -5.91 -33.29
C ALA A 227 -16.75 -6.53 -34.63
N ILE A 228 -15.46 -6.50 -34.98
CA ILE A 228 -14.93 -7.12 -36.19
C ILE A 228 -15.03 -8.66 -36.11
N VAL A 229 -14.64 -9.25 -34.97
CA VAL A 229 -14.64 -10.70 -34.75
C VAL A 229 -16.06 -11.27 -34.79
N LYS A 230 -17.03 -10.67 -34.09
CA LYS A 230 -18.42 -11.16 -33.99
C LYS A 230 -19.23 -10.90 -35.27
N ALA A 231 -18.97 -9.78 -35.95
CA ALA A 231 -19.75 -9.40 -37.11
C ALA A 231 -19.59 -10.34 -38.30
N GLY A 232 -18.44 -11.02 -38.42
CA GLY A 232 -18.12 -11.93 -39.54
C GLY A 232 -17.97 -11.25 -40.91
N SER A 233 -18.37 -9.97 -41.05
CA SER A 233 -18.20 -9.15 -42.24
C SER A 233 -17.88 -7.70 -41.88
N PHE A 234 -17.18 -7.00 -42.77
CA PHE A 234 -16.84 -5.59 -42.59
C PHE A 234 -18.08 -4.70 -42.43
N VAL A 235 -19.14 -4.96 -43.21
CA VAL A 235 -20.38 -4.17 -43.16
C VAL A 235 -21.12 -4.36 -41.83
N SER A 236 -21.21 -5.58 -41.32
CA SER A 236 -21.83 -5.85 -40.01
C SER A 236 -21.05 -5.23 -38.85
N SER A 237 -19.71 -5.16 -38.96
CA SER A 237 -18.88 -4.49 -37.94
C SER A 237 -19.19 -2.99 -37.87
N LEU A 238 -19.52 -2.36 -39.00
CA LEU A 238 -19.88 -0.94 -39.05
C LEU A 238 -21.20 -0.64 -38.32
N TYR A 239 -22.18 -1.55 -38.37
CA TYR A 239 -23.42 -1.41 -37.60
C TYR A 239 -23.17 -1.47 -36.10
N ILE A 240 -22.31 -2.39 -35.63
CA ILE A 240 -21.95 -2.50 -34.21
C ILE A 240 -21.23 -1.22 -33.76
N ILE A 241 -20.26 -0.72 -34.55
CA ILE A 241 -19.55 0.52 -34.26
C ILE A 241 -20.52 1.73 -34.22
N ALA A 242 -21.46 1.80 -35.15
CA ALA A 242 -22.46 2.87 -35.17
C ALA A 242 -23.37 2.83 -33.93
N LEU A 243 -23.87 1.64 -33.54
CA LEU A 243 -24.65 1.44 -32.32
C LEU A 243 -23.85 1.79 -31.06
N ALA A 244 -22.56 1.41 -31.01
CA ALA A 244 -21.65 1.78 -29.93
C ALA A 244 -21.51 3.31 -29.80
N ALA A 245 -21.33 4.01 -30.92
CA ALA A 245 -21.24 5.46 -30.94
C ALA A 245 -22.54 6.14 -30.48
N ILE A 246 -23.69 5.64 -30.93
CA ILE A 246 -25.02 6.11 -30.48
C ILE A 246 -25.17 5.89 -28.98
N TYR A 247 -24.80 4.72 -28.47
CA TYR A 247 -24.83 4.39 -27.05
C TYR A 247 -23.97 5.36 -26.22
N VAL A 248 -22.71 5.61 -26.63
CA VAL A 248 -21.82 6.56 -25.93
C VAL A 248 -22.42 7.97 -25.96
N LEU A 249 -22.98 8.40 -27.09
CA LEU A 249 -23.64 9.70 -27.21
C LEU A 249 -24.83 9.83 -26.26
N LEU A 250 -25.66 8.79 -26.15
CA LEU A 250 -26.79 8.73 -25.23
C LEU A 250 -26.31 8.81 -23.76
N MET A 251 -25.28 8.04 -23.40
CA MET A 251 -24.69 8.07 -22.05
C MET A 251 -24.18 9.47 -21.68
N LEU A 252 -23.49 10.14 -22.61
CA LEU A 252 -22.91 11.46 -22.36
C LEU A 252 -23.94 12.60 -22.39
N LYS A 253 -24.93 12.55 -23.29
CA LYS A 253 -25.89 13.65 -23.52
C LYS A 253 -27.18 13.53 -22.72
N LEU A 254 -27.61 12.31 -22.36
CA LEU A 254 -28.87 12.07 -21.65
C LEU A 254 -28.64 11.57 -20.23
N VAL A 255 -27.86 10.49 -20.06
CA VAL A 255 -27.71 9.82 -18.75
C VAL A 255 -26.83 10.63 -17.81
N ARG A 256 -25.67 11.13 -18.28
CA ARG A 256 -24.78 11.98 -17.48
C ARG A 256 -25.48 13.21 -16.86
N PRO A 257 -26.21 14.06 -17.61
CA PRO A 257 -26.90 15.19 -16.99
C PRO A 257 -28.05 14.77 -16.08
N PHE A 258 -28.71 13.64 -16.36
CA PHE A 258 -29.71 13.06 -15.46
C PHE A 258 -29.09 12.66 -14.11
N LEU A 259 -28.00 11.88 -14.13
CA LEU A 259 -27.29 11.46 -12.92
C LEU A 259 -26.72 12.66 -12.15
N LYS A 260 -26.22 13.69 -12.87
CA LYS A 260 -25.76 14.93 -12.24
C LYS A 260 -26.89 15.61 -11.46
N ARG A 261 -28.09 15.76 -12.05
CA ARG A 261 -29.25 16.33 -11.35
C ARG A 261 -29.65 15.50 -10.12
N VAL A 262 -29.61 14.17 -10.24
CA VAL A 262 -29.87 13.27 -9.10
C VAL A 262 -28.81 13.46 -8.00
N GLY A 263 -27.53 13.59 -8.36
CA GLY A 263 -26.45 13.87 -7.41
C GLY A 263 -26.62 15.21 -6.69
N ASP A 264 -26.92 16.28 -7.43
CA ASP A 264 -27.07 17.63 -6.90
C ASP A 264 -28.26 17.75 -5.93
N LEU A 265 -29.38 17.07 -6.21
CA LEU A 265 -30.58 17.07 -5.36
C LEU A 265 -30.37 16.39 -3.99
N TYR A 266 -29.38 15.50 -3.87
CA TYR A 266 -29.13 14.72 -2.67
C TYR A 266 -27.76 15.02 -2.04
N ALA A 267 -27.01 16.00 -2.56
CA ALA A 267 -25.66 16.36 -2.11
C ALA A 267 -25.59 16.90 -0.67
N THR A 268 -26.71 17.40 -0.13
CA THR A 268 -26.79 18.02 1.21
C THR A 268 -26.97 17.04 2.37
N LYS A 269 -27.13 15.74 2.10
CA LYS A 269 -27.30 14.71 3.14
C LYS A 269 -25.95 14.03 3.43
N GLU A 270 -25.55 13.94 4.69
CA GLU A 270 -24.31 13.25 5.14
C GLU A 270 -24.28 11.76 4.77
N LYS A 271 -25.40 11.16 4.36
CA LYS A 271 -25.52 9.76 3.96
C LYS A 271 -26.18 9.64 2.59
N LEU A 272 -25.62 8.76 1.76
CA LEU A 272 -26.24 8.28 0.52
C LEU A 272 -27.64 7.73 0.81
N SER A 273 -28.67 8.29 0.19
CA SER A 273 -30.02 7.73 0.30
C SER A 273 -30.10 6.40 -0.46
N LYS A 274 -30.75 5.39 0.11
CA LYS A 274 -30.94 4.08 -0.55
C LYS A 274 -31.52 4.18 -1.97
N PRO A 275 -32.46 5.10 -2.27
CA PRO A 275 -32.96 5.29 -3.64
C PRO A 275 -31.90 5.76 -4.64
N VAL A 276 -30.97 6.63 -4.25
CA VAL A 276 -29.90 7.11 -5.14
C VAL A 276 -28.93 5.97 -5.47
N VAL A 277 -28.57 5.17 -4.47
CA VAL A 277 -27.76 3.95 -4.66
C VAL A 277 -28.45 2.98 -5.63
N ALA A 278 -29.77 2.81 -5.51
CA ALA A 278 -30.54 1.95 -6.41
C ALA A 278 -30.53 2.48 -7.86
N ILE A 279 -30.67 3.80 -8.08
CA ILE A 279 -30.59 4.40 -9.42
C ILE A 279 -29.24 4.08 -10.08
N PHE A 280 -28.16 4.06 -9.30
CA PHE A 280 -26.82 3.77 -9.82
C PHE A 280 -26.64 2.31 -10.20
N PHE A 281 -27.08 1.38 -9.36
CA PHE A 281 -27.07 -0.03 -9.71
C PHE A 281 -27.95 -0.31 -10.93
N VAL A 282 -29.12 0.31 -11.03
CA VAL A 282 -29.97 0.20 -12.22
C VAL A 282 -29.25 0.76 -13.45
N THR A 283 -28.59 1.90 -13.32
CA THR A 283 -27.83 2.51 -14.44
C THR A 283 -26.69 1.60 -14.87
N LEU A 284 -25.92 1.05 -13.93
CA LEU A 284 -24.87 0.07 -14.16
C LEU A 284 -25.39 -1.17 -14.89
N ILE A 285 -26.45 -1.78 -14.39
CA ILE A 285 -27.02 -3.01 -14.97
C ILE A 285 -27.59 -2.75 -16.36
N VAL A 286 -28.38 -1.69 -16.54
CA VAL A 286 -28.95 -1.32 -17.84
C VAL A 286 -27.86 -1.01 -18.86
N SER A 287 -26.82 -0.28 -18.44
CA SER A 287 -25.68 0.06 -19.28
C SER A 287 -24.89 -1.19 -19.70
N SER A 288 -24.59 -2.09 -18.76
CA SER A 288 -23.91 -3.36 -19.03
C SER A 288 -24.74 -4.25 -19.98
N TYR A 289 -26.04 -4.37 -19.71
CA TYR A 289 -26.97 -5.12 -20.55
C TYR A 289 -27.06 -4.56 -21.97
N ALA A 290 -27.17 -3.24 -22.12
CA ALA A 290 -27.23 -2.60 -23.43
C ALA A 290 -25.96 -2.89 -24.26
N THR A 291 -24.78 -2.80 -23.67
CA THR A 291 -23.52 -3.09 -24.37
C THR A 291 -23.34 -4.56 -24.74
N GLU A 292 -23.91 -5.47 -23.95
CA GLU A 292 -23.91 -6.90 -24.26
C GLU A 292 -24.80 -7.19 -25.48
N ILE A 293 -26.00 -6.59 -25.54
CA ILE A 293 -26.92 -6.72 -26.69
C ILE A 293 -26.33 -6.13 -27.98
N ILE A 294 -25.64 -4.99 -27.88
CA ILE A 294 -24.98 -4.35 -29.04
C ILE A 294 -23.89 -5.26 -29.61
N GLY A 295 -23.39 -6.23 -28.83
CA GLY A 295 -22.35 -7.16 -29.26
C GLY A 295 -20.93 -6.71 -28.91
N ILE A 296 -20.76 -5.79 -27.97
CA ILE A 296 -19.45 -5.41 -27.42
C ILE A 296 -19.14 -6.39 -26.27
N HIS A 297 -19.29 -5.95 -25.03
CA HIS A 297 -19.21 -6.76 -23.83
C HIS A 297 -19.77 -5.93 -22.67
N ALA A 298 -20.46 -6.56 -21.72
CA ALA A 298 -21.05 -5.93 -20.54
C ALA A 298 -20.08 -5.04 -19.73
N LEU A 299 -18.79 -5.38 -19.70
CA LEU A 299 -17.76 -4.66 -18.96
C LEU A 299 -17.54 -3.23 -19.48
N PHE A 300 -17.70 -3.02 -20.80
CA PHE A 300 -17.62 -1.68 -21.39
C PHE A 300 -18.77 -0.79 -20.91
N GLY A 301 -19.98 -1.35 -20.79
CA GLY A 301 -21.13 -0.66 -20.22
C GLY A 301 -20.87 -0.26 -18.77
N ALA A 302 -20.41 -1.23 -17.96
CA ALA A 302 -20.07 -0.99 -16.57
C ALA A 302 -19.06 0.16 -16.38
N PHE A 303 -17.96 0.13 -17.14
CA PHE A 303 -16.95 1.19 -17.14
C PHE A 303 -17.54 2.54 -17.54
N MET A 304 -18.31 2.61 -18.63
CA MET A 304 -18.95 3.85 -19.09
C MET A 304 -19.95 4.40 -18.08
N ALA A 305 -20.73 3.54 -17.42
CA ALA A 305 -21.64 3.95 -16.35
C ALA A 305 -20.88 4.57 -15.17
N GLY A 306 -19.72 4.02 -14.81
CA GLY A 306 -18.85 4.58 -13.78
C GLY A 306 -18.26 5.94 -14.18
N ALA A 307 -17.76 6.05 -15.41
CA ALA A 307 -17.11 7.24 -15.93
C ALA A 307 -18.03 8.47 -16.06
N ILE A 308 -19.35 8.26 -16.21
CA ILE A 308 -20.33 9.34 -16.29
C ILE A 308 -20.94 9.72 -14.93
N MET A 309 -20.52 9.08 -13.84
CA MET A 309 -21.03 9.39 -12.50
C MET A 309 -20.72 10.84 -12.09
N PRO A 310 -21.54 11.45 -11.22
CA PRO A 310 -21.36 12.85 -10.83
C PRO A 310 -20.01 13.12 -10.17
N ASP A 311 -19.38 14.27 -10.51
CA ASP A 311 -18.04 14.67 -10.05
C ASP A 311 -17.94 14.95 -8.52
N ASN A 312 -19.00 14.77 -7.74
CA ASN A 312 -18.96 14.99 -6.30
C ASN A 312 -18.06 13.93 -5.64
N MET A 313 -16.82 14.32 -5.32
CA MET A 313 -15.80 13.41 -4.80
C MET A 313 -16.23 12.65 -3.56
N ARG A 314 -16.86 13.32 -2.57
CA ARG A 314 -17.33 12.64 -1.35
C ARG A 314 -18.31 11.51 -1.66
N PHE A 315 -19.18 11.77 -2.63
CA PHE A 315 -20.23 10.86 -3.02
C PHE A 315 -19.69 9.67 -3.84
N ARG A 316 -18.72 9.90 -4.74
CA ARG A 316 -17.96 8.85 -5.43
C ARG A 316 -17.21 7.98 -4.42
N THR A 317 -16.44 8.57 -3.50
CA THR A 317 -15.65 7.84 -2.50
C THR A 317 -16.52 6.94 -1.64
N LEU A 318 -17.64 7.43 -1.08
CA LEU A 318 -18.54 6.62 -0.25
C LEU A 318 -19.19 5.44 -0.99
N PHE A 319 -19.40 5.56 -2.29
CA PHE A 319 -19.95 4.49 -3.10
C PHE A 319 -18.87 3.50 -3.52
N ILE A 320 -17.71 4.01 -3.95
CA ILE A 320 -16.51 3.24 -4.28
C ILE A 320 -16.16 2.32 -3.12
N GLU A 321 -15.94 2.86 -1.91
CA GLU A 321 -15.54 2.06 -0.73
C GLU A 321 -16.46 0.86 -0.50
N LYS A 322 -17.79 1.04 -0.63
CA LYS A 322 -18.76 -0.03 -0.39
C LYS A 322 -18.78 -1.11 -1.47
N VAL A 323 -18.64 -0.72 -2.73
CA VAL A 323 -18.70 -1.66 -3.87
C VAL A 323 -17.35 -2.31 -4.10
N GLU A 324 -16.28 -1.56 -3.90
CA GLU A 324 -14.90 -2.00 -4.02
C GLU A 324 -14.60 -3.11 -3.01
N ASP A 325 -14.98 -2.97 -1.74
CA ASP A 325 -14.77 -4.01 -0.73
C ASP A 325 -15.40 -5.34 -1.16
N VAL A 326 -16.66 -5.34 -1.58
CA VAL A 326 -17.34 -6.57 -2.03
C VAL A 326 -16.69 -7.11 -3.31
N SER A 327 -16.37 -6.23 -4.26
CA SER A 327 -15.81 -6.64 -5.54
C SER A 327 -14.41 -7.22 -5.38
N ILE A 328 -13.48 -6.49 -4.76
CA ILE A 328 -12.08 -6.89 -4.61
C ILE A 328 -11.93 -8.02 -3.59
N VAL A 329 -12.70 -8.02 -2.49
CA VAL A 329 -12.46 -8.99 -1.42
C VAL A 329 -13.08 -10.35 -1.73
N LEU A 330 -14.28 -10.36 -2.31
CA LEU A 330 -15.09 -11.55 -2.50
C LEU A 330 -15.16 -12.00 -3.96
N LEU A 331 -15.50 -11.10 -4.89
CA LEU A 331 -15.87 -11.50 -6.26
C LEU A 331 -14.68 -11.59 -7.23
N LEU A 332 -13.69 -10.71 -7.10
CA LEU A 332 -12.53 -10.65 -7.98
C LEU A 332 -11.61 -11.87 -7.86
N PRO A 333 -11.38 -12.44 -6.65
CA PRO A 333 -10.68 -13.72 -6.53
C PRO A 333 -11.37 -14.84 -7.31
N LEU A 334 -12.71 -14.83 -7.42
CA LEU A 334 -13.44 -15.81 -8.24
C LEU A 334 -13.05 -15.70 -9.72
N PHE A 335 -12.90 -14.47 -10.24
CA PHE A 335 -12.46 -14.25 -11.62
C PHE A 335 -11.03 -14.72 -11.88
N PHE A 336 -10.09 -14.36 -11.00
CA PHE A 336 -8.69 -14.78 -11.17
C PHE A 336 -8.55 -16.29 -11.05
N VAL A 337 -9.22 -16.91 -10.09
CA VAL A 337 -9.19 -18.36 -9.97
C VAL A 337 -9.89 -19.04 -11.14
N PHE A 338 -11.06 -18.56 -11.57
CA PHE A 338 -11.74 -19.10 -12.75
C PHE A 338 -10.84 -19.05 -14.01
N THR A 339 -10.13 -17.95 -14.20
CA THR A 339 -9.13 -17.82 -15.29
C THR A 339 -8.02 -18.85 -15.14
N GLY A 340 -7.50 -19.06 -13.93
CA GLY A 340 -6.49 -20.07 -13.64
C GLY A 340 -7.01 -21.51 -13.83
N LEU A 341 -8.28 -21.80 -13.49
CA LEU A 341 -8.92 -23.10 -13.73
C LEU A 341 -9.00 -23.43 -15.22
N ARG A 342 -9.17 -22.42 -16.08
CA ARG A 342 -9.13 -22.56 -17.55
C ARG A 342 -7.72 -22.65 -18.12
N THR A 343 -6.69 -22.37 -17.32
CA THR A 343 -5.30 -22.34 -17.77
C THR A 343 -4.68 -23.72 -17.65
N GLU A 344 -4.60 -24.44 -18.76
CA GLU A 344 -4.06 -25.80 -18.85
C GLU A 344 -2.58 -25.81 -19.28
N ILE A 345 -1.66 -25.58 -18.34
CA ILE A 345 -0.21 -25.61 -18.59
C ILE A 345 0.23 -27.01 -19.07
N GLY A 346 -0.48 -28.06 -18.67
CA GLY A 346 -0.23 -29.43 -19.12
C GLY A 346 -0.31 -29.62 -20.65
N LEU A 347 -1.00 -28.72 -21.37
CA LEU A 347 -1.02 -28.72 -22.84
C LEU A 347 0.32 -28.31 -23.45
N LEU A 348 1.17 -27.58 -22.71
CA LEU A 348 2.51 -27.18 -23.14
C LEU A 348 3.53 -28.31 -22.88
N ASN A 349 3.27 -29.49 -23.45
CA ASN A 349 4.06 -30.71 -23.23
C ASN A 349 5.23 -30.89 -24.21
N ASP A 350 5.31 -30.07 -25.27
CA ASP A 350 6.38 -30.10 -26.27
C ASP A 350 7.38 -28.93 -26.06
N PRO A 351 8.70 -29.17 -26.11
CA PRO A 351 9.70 -28.11 -26.16
C PRO A 351 9.44 -27.00 -27.20
N TYR A 352 8.80 -27.31 -28.33
CA TYR A 352 8.40 -26.32 -29.33
C TYR A 352 7.38 -25.31 -28.78
N LEU A 353 6.38 -25.77 -28.00
CA LEU A 353 5.37 -24.91 -27.38
C LEU A 353 6.00 -23.95 -26.37
N TRP A 354 6.99 -24.40 -25.59
CA TRP A 354 7.76 -23.54 -24.70
C TRP A 354 8.63 -22.53 -25.46
N LYS A 355 9.19 -22.88 -26.62
CA LYS A 355 9.90 -21.92 -27.49
C LYS A 355 8.96 -20.83 -27.99
N VAL A 356 7.75 -21.19 -28.43
CA VAL A 356 6.72 -20.22 -28.85
C VAL A 356 6.29 -19.35 -27.68
N THR A 357 6.09 -19.93 -26.49
CA THR A 357 5.80 -19.18 -25.25
C THR A 357 6.92 -18.18 -24.94
N GLY A 358 8.18 -18.60 -25.03
CA GLY A 358 9.33 -17.71 -24.85
C GLY A 358 9.39 -16.58 -25.88
N LEU A 359 9.04 -16.86 -27.14
CA LEU A 359 8.93 -15.85 -28.19
C LEU A 359 7.79 -14.84 -27.90
N ILE A 360 6.62 -15.32 -27.47
CA ILE A 360 5.49 -14.49 -27.05
C ILE A 360 5.93 -13.54 -25.92
N ILE A 361 6.59 -14.06 -24.89
CA ILE A 361 7.12 -13.24 -23.77
C ILE A 361 8.14 -12.22 -24.27
N LEU A 362 9.08 -12.64 -25.11
CA LEU A 362 10.10 -11.75 -25.66
C LEU A 362 9.47 -10.60 -26.44
N VAL A 363 8.52 -10.90 -27.32
CA VAL A 363 7.80 -9.90 -28.11
C VAL A 363 6.99 -8.96 -27.21
N ALA A 364 6.30 -9.50 -26.19
CA ALA A 364 5.56 -8.71 -25.22
C ALA A 364 6.47 -7.73 -24.47
N VAL A 365 7.60 -8.21 -23.95
CA VAL A 365 8.57 -7.40 -23.22
C VAL A 365 9.20 -6.36 -24.13
N VAL A 366 9.72 -6.74 -25.30
CA VAL A 366 10.34 -5.79 -26.23
C VAL A 366 9.32 -4.74 -26.69
N GLY A 367 8.12 -5.16 -27.07
CA GLY A 367 7.09 -4.23 -27.53
C GLY A 367 6.64 -3.25 -26.45
N LYS A 368 6.33 -3.75 -25.25
CA LYS A 368 5.73 -2.94 -24.19
C LYS A 368 6.79 -2.21 -23.36
N PHE A 369 7.78 -2.91 -22.83
CA PHE A 369 8.84 -2.32 -22.00
C PHE A 369 9.73 -1.38 -22.82
N VAL A 370 10.32 -1.87 -23.92
CA VAL A 370 11.28 -1.07 -24.70
C VAL A 370 10.54 0.01 -25.50
N GLY A 371 9.38 -0.32 -26.08
CA GLY A 371 8.56 0.65 -26.81
C GLY A 371 8.15 1.86 -25.96
N SER A 372 7.69 1.64 -24.73
CA SER A 372 7.31 2.73 -23.83
C SER A 372 8.53 3.48 -23.25
N ALA A 373 9.64 2.80 -22.97
CA ALA A 373 10.87 3.46 -22.52
C ALA A 373 11.45 4.39 -23.60
N LEU A 374 11.48 3.93 -24.85
CA LEU A 374 11.90 4.76 -25.98
C LEU A 374 10.94 5.92 -26.21
N ALA A 375 9.63 5.68 -26.17
CA ALA A 375 8.64 6.76 -26.30
C ALA A 375 8.82 7.82 -25.21
N ALA A 376 8.99 7.41 -23.95
CA ALA A 376 9.28 8.32 -22.84
C ALA A 376 10.58 9.10 -23.06
N LYS A 377 11.60 8.45 -23.63
CA LYS A 377 12.88 9.09 -23.96
C LYS A 377 12.72 10.16 -25.05
N PHE A 378 11.94 9.88 -26.09
CA PHE A 378 11.65 10.84 -27.17
C PHE A 378 10.90 12.08 -26.69
N VAL A 379 10.08 11.92 -25.66
CA VAL A 379 9.29 12.99 -25.03
C VAL A 379 10.13 13.78 -23.99
N GLY A 380 11.42 13.48 -23.84
CA GLY A 380 12.36 14.28 -23.06
C GLY A 380 12.65 13.75 -21.64
N GLN A 381 12.17 12.56 -21.28
CA GLN A 381 12.54 11.92 -20.01
C GLN A 381 14.01 11.50 -19.99
N ASN A 382 14.63 11.47 -18.81
CA ASN A 382 15.97 10.92 -18.65
C ASN A 382 15.94 9.38 -18.76
N TRP A 383 17.09 8.73 -18.95
CA TRP A 383 17.13 7.27 -19.15
C TRP A 383 16.59 6.46 -17.96
N ARG A 384 16.80 6.93 -16.72
CA ARG A 384 16.27 6.27 -15.53
C ARG A 384 14.74 6.29 -15.52
N ASP A 385 14.16 7.46 -15.74
CA ASP A 385 12.71 7.69 -15.75
C ASP A 385 12.07 6.98 -16.93
N SER A 386 12.69 7.02 -18.12
CA SER A 386 12.27 6.26 -19.30
C SER A 386 12.19 4.77 -19.04
N LEU A 387 13.24 4.17 -18.46
CA LEU A 387 13.26 2.74 -18.16
C LEU A 387 12.28 2.39 -17.03
N THR A 388 12.08 3.29 -16.06
CA THR A 388 11.10 3.11 -14.99
C THR A 388 9.67 3.12 -15.52
N ILE A 389 9.35 4.06 -16.44
CA ILE A 389 8.09 4.06 -17.18
C ILE A 389 7.94 2.76 -17.96
N GLY A 390 9.00 2.32 -18.65
CA GLY A 390 9.07 1.05 -19.37
C GLY A 390 8.68 -0.16 -18.52
N ALA A 391 9.33 -0.29 -17.36
CA ALA A 391 9.06 -1.36 -16.41
C ALA A 391 7.61 -1.32 -15.90
N LEU A 392 7.10 -0.13 -15.55
CA LEU A 392 5.74 0.02 -15.04
C LEU A 392 4.69 -0.27 -16.12
N MET A 393 4.85 0.25 -17.35
CA MET A 393 3.93 -0.01 -18.47
C MET A 393 3.91 -1.48 -18.91
N ASN A 394 4.94 -2.26 -18.59
CA ASN A 394 4.96 -3.70 -18.84
C ASN A 394 4.08 -4.52 -17.86
N THR A 395 3.48 -3.87 -16.88
CA THR A 395 2.61 -4.52 -15.88
C THR A 395 1.30 -4.98 -16.52
N ARG A 396 1.09 -6.29 -16.53
CA ARG A 396 -0.15 -6.95 -16.96
C ARG A 396 -0.97 -7.35 -15.73
N GLY A 397 -2.22 -7.77 -15.94
CA GLY A 397 -3.09 -8.10 -14.82
C GLY A 397 -4.52 -8.33 -15.26
N LEU A 398 -5.46 -7.82 -14.45
CA LEU A 398 -6.90 -8.04 -14.62
C LEU A 398 -7.40 -7.77 -16.04
N MET A 399 -7.09 -6.57 -16.54
CA MET A 399 -7.55 -6.10 -17.85
C MET A 399 -7.18 -7.04 -18.98
N GLU A 400 -5.98 -7.59 -18.92
CA GLU A 400 -5.51 -8.53 -19.92
C GLU A 400 -6.18 -9.88 -19.80
N LEU A 401 -6.30 -10.42 -18.59
CA LEU A 401 -7.00 -11.69 -18.37
C LEU A 401 -8.45 -11.62 -18.82
N VAL A 402 -9.11 -10.46 -18.68
CA VAL A 402 -10.44 -10.23 -19.23
C VAL A 402 -10.43 -10.42 -20.73
N VAL A 403 -9.50 -9.77 -21.44
CA VAL A 403 -9.37 -9.93 -22.89
C VAL A 403 -9.05 -11.37 -23.26
N LEU A 404 -8.11 -12.03 -22.60
CA LEU A 404 -7.81 -13.44 -22.89
C LEU A 404 -9.04 -14.34 -22.73
N ASN A 405 -9.84 -14.17 -21.67
CA ASN A 405 -11.08 -14.93 -21.48
C ASN A 405 -12.09 -14.64 -22.59
N ILE A 406 -12.25 -13.38 -22.99
CA ILE A 406 -13.15 -13.01 -24.09
C ILE A 406 -12.71 -13.67 -25.39
N GLY A 407 -11.41 -13.66 -25.70
CA GLY A 407 -10.88 -14.27 -26.91
C GLY A 407 -11.05 -15.77 -26.93
N PHE A 408 -10.87 -16.40 -25.77
CA PHE A 408 -11.11 -17.82 -25.58
C PHE A 408 -12.60 -18.17 -25.72
N ASP A 409 -13.49 -17.42 -25.08
CA ASP A 409 -14.95 -17.62 -25.17
C ASP A 409 -15.50 -17.35 -26.59
N LEU A 410 -14.88 -16.45 -27.35
CA LEU A 410 -15.18 -16.22 -28.77
C LEU A 410 -14.58 -17.27 -29.70
N GLY A 411 -13.79 -18.22 -29.19
CA GLY A 411 -13.12 -19.24 -29.98
C GLY A 411 -12.02 -18.68 -30.89
N VAL A 412 -11.48 -17.50 -30.60
CA VAL A 412 -10.36 -16.90 -31.34
C VAL A 412 -9.01 -17.48 -30.87
N LEU A 413 -8.93 -17.85 -29.59
CA LEU A 413 -7.72 -18.43 -28.99
C LEU A 413 -7.93 -19.92 -28.73
N THR A 414 -6.96 -20.75 -29.14
CA THR A 414 -6.92 -22.15 -28.69
C THR A 414 -6.55 -22.24 -27.20
N PRO A 415 -6.86 -23.36 -26.53
CA PRO A 415 -6.43 -23.60 -25.14
C PRO A 415 -4.92 -23.42 -24.93
N GLU A 416 -4.11 -23.84 -25.90
CA GLU A 416 -2.65 -23.69 -25.86
C GLU A 416 -2.25 -22.22 -25.89
N VAL A 417 -2.76 -21.44 -26.85
CA VAL A 417 -2.43 -20.00 -26.96
C VAL A 417 -2.93 -19.25 -25.73
N PHE A 418 -4.13 -19.58 -25.24
CA PHE A 418 -4.65 -19.02 -24.01
C PHE A 418 -3.69 -19.25 -22.83
N ALA A 419 -3.21 -20.49 -22.65
CA ALA A 419 -2.25 -20.82 -21.59
C ALA A 419 -0.92 -20.07 -21.77
N MET A 420 -0.38 -19.99 -22.99
CA MET A 420 0.85 -19.23 -23.28
C MET A 420 0.71 -17.74 -22.94
N MET A 421 -0.44 -17.14 -23.26
CA MET A 421 -0.73 -15.74 -23.00
C MET A 421 -0.93 -15.46 -21.50
N VAL A 422 -1.56 -16.37 -20.75
CA VAL A 422 -1.67 -16.26 -19.29
C VAL A 422 -0.28 -16.35 -18.63
N ILE A 423 0.58 -17.27 -19.10
CA ILE A 423 1.97 -17.35 -18.61
C ILE A 423 2.72 -16.04 -18.91
N MET A 424 2.56 -15.48 -20.10
CA MET A 424 3.17 -14.21 -20.47
C MET A 424 2.69 -13.06 -19.56
N ALA A 425 1.39 -12.99 -19.25
CA ALA A 425 0.84 -12.02 -18.32
C ALA A 425 1.44 -12.16 -16.90
N LEU A 426 1.64 -13.38 -16.42
CA LEU A 426 2.28 -13.63 -15.12
C LEU A 426 3.75 -13.22 -15.11
N VAL A 427 4.52 -13.61 -16.13
CA VAL A 427 5.96 -13.37 -16.22
C VAL A 427 6.26 -11.87 -16.31
N THR A 428 5.56 -11.15 -17.17
CA THR A 428 5.77 -9.70 -17.38
C THR A 428 5.46 -8.87 -16.13
N THR A 429 4.38 -9.19 -15.41
CA THR A 429 4.04 -8.54 -14.13
C THR A 429 5.03 -8.89 -13.03
N PHE A 430 5.42 -10.17 -12.94
CA PHE A 430 6.44 -10.60 -11.98
C PHE A 430 7.78 -9.90 -12.22
N MET A 431 8.13 -9.65 -13.50
CA MET A 431 9.35 -8.98 -13.92
C MET A 431 9.38 -7.47 -13.55
N THR A 432 8.23 -6.80 -13.44
CA THR A 432 8.16 -5.36 -13.11
C THR A 432 8.91 -5.03 -11.82
N GLY A 433 8.67 -5.77 -10.73
CA GLY A 433 9.31 -5.51 -9.43
C GLY A 433 10.84 -5.61 -9.46
N PRO A 434 11.42 -6.74 -9.91
CA PRO A 434 12.85 -6.91 -10.11
C PRO A 434 13.46 -5.90 -11.10
N ALA A 435 12.77 -5.58 -12.19
CA ALA A 435 13.25 -4.60 -13.17
C ALA A 435 13.40 -3.21 -12.54
N LEU A 436 12.43 -2.77 -11.73
CA LEU A 436 12.53 -1.52 -10.98
C LEU A 436 13.73 -1.52 -10.02
N ASN A 437 13.93 -2.60 -9.26
CA ASN A 437 15.09 -2.72 -8.36
C ASN A 437 16.42 -2.64 -9.11
N LEU A 438 16.49 -3.28 -10.28
CA LEU A 438 17.68 -3.27 -11.12
C LEU A 438 17.96 -1.87 -11.69
N ILE A 439 16.92 -1.16 -12.14
CA ILE A 439 17.03 0.23 -12.61
C ILE A 439 17.52 1.12 -11.47
N ASP A 440 16.96 1.00 -10.27
CA ASP A 440 17.40 1.77 -9.11
C ASP A 440 18.86 1.47 -8.72
N LEU A 441 19.30 0.21 -8.86
CA LEU A 441 20.70 -0.19 -8.62
C LEU A 441 21.65 0.41 -9.67
N ILE A 442 21.30 0.34 -10.96
CA ILE A 442 22.12 0.82 -12.07
C ILE A 442 22.23 2.35 -12.05
N PHE A 443 21.12 3.04 -11.77
CA PHE A 443 21.05 4.51 -11.75
C PHE A 443 21.12 5.08 -10.34
N LYS A 444 21.68 4.32 -9.38
CA LYS A 444 21.98 4.83 -8.05
C LYS A 444 23.01 5.95 -8.20
N LYS A 445 22.56 7.20 -8.18
CA LYS A 445 23.47 8.33 -7.98
C LYS A 445 24.14 8.13 -6.62
N PRO A 446 25.45 8.36 -6.50
CA PRO A 446 26.07 8.61 -5.21
C PRO A 446 25.58 9.99 -4.73
N THR A 447 24.33 10.07 -4.31
CA THR A 447 23.81 11.19 -3.52
C THR A 447 23.89 10.75 -2.07
N ASP A 448 24.91 11.25 -1.34
CA ASP A 448 24.98 11.47 0.12
C ASP A 448 24.28 10.49 1.07
N GLU A 449 24.10 9.23 0.71
CA GLU A 449 23.67 8.16 1.62
C GLU A 449 24.82 7.65 2.48
N THR A 450 26.06 7.95 2.10
CA THR A 450 27.22 7.74 2.96
C THR A 450 27.22 8.85 4.00
N ILE A 451 27.03 8.47 5.26
CA ILE A 451 27.35 9.32 6.42
C ILE A 451 28.68 10.03 6.10
N PRO A 452 28.76 11.37 6.14
CA PRO A 452 29.97 12.09 5.74
C PRO A 452 31.20 11.47 6.40
N ALA A 453 32.30 11.29 5.67
CA ALA A 453 33.50 10.62 6.21
C ALA A 453 34.02 11.25 7.52
N GLU A 454 33.74 12.54 7.72
CA GLU A 454 33.98 13.31 8.95
C GLU A 454 33.28 12.73 10.19
N VAL A 455 32.19 11.97 10.02
CA VAL A 455 31.40 11.34 11.08
C VAL A 455 31.97 9.97 11.47
N ILE A 456 32.80 9.33 10.65
CA ILE A 456 33.34 7.98 10.88
C ILE A 456 34.63 8.02 11.73
N ASP A 457 35.04 9.19 12.23
CA ASP A 457 36.24 9.33 13.06
C ASP A 457 36.08 8.64 14.43
N ALA A 458 36.97 7.71 14.75
CA ALA A 458 36.92 6.83 15.92
C ALA A 458 37.65 7.49 17.10
N GLY A 459 36.93 8.29 17.88
CA GLY A 459 37.48 8.91 19.10
C GLY A 459 36.71 10.11 19.65
N LYS A 460 35.72 10.64 18.91
CA LYS A 460 34.92 11.81 19.31
C LYS A 460 33.58 11.38 19.90
N TYR A 461 33.04 12.18 20.81
CA TYR A 461 31.66 12.05 21.25
C TYR A 461 30.71 12.52 20.14
N LYS A 462 29.92 11.61 19.58
CA LYS A 462 29.05 11.85 18.41
C LYS A 462 27.61 12.04 18.84
N LEU A 463 27.05 13.21 18.58
CA LEU A 463 25.66 13.54 18.85
C LEU A 463 24.92 13.75 17.53
N LEU A 464 23.86 12.96 17.31
CA LEU A 464 22.94 13.13 16.20
C LEU A 464 21.67 13.82 16.72
N PHE A 465 21.15 14.81 16.01
CA PHE A 465 19.78 15.27 16.27
C PHE A 465 18.95 15.30 14.99
N SER A 466 17.73 14.78 15.07
CA SER A 466 16.78 14.82 13.96
C SER A 466 15.67 15.84 14.23
N PHE A 467 15.43 16.72 13.27
CA PHE A 467 14.43 17.78 13.38
C PHE A 467 13.50 17.81 12.17
N GLY A 468 12.20 18.03 12.43
CA GLY A 468 11.19 18.19 11.39
C GLY A 468 10.95 19.65 11.01
N ASP A 469 11.13 20.58 11.95
CA ASP A 469 10.96 22.02 11.74
C ASP A 469 12.16 22.80 12.28
N SER A 470 12.37 24.00 11.77
CA SER A 470 13.55 24.80 12.11
C SER A 470 13.58 25.30 13.56
N GLN A 471 12.44 25.40 14.26
CA GLN A 471 12.41 25.81 15.67
C GLN A 471 12.82 24.65 16.57
N SER A 472 12.30 23.44 16.33
CA SER A 472 12.76 22.24 17.03
C SER A 472 14.24 21.96 16.75
N GLY A 473 14.69 22.17 15.51
CA GLY A 473 16.11 22.09 15.14
C GLY A 473 17.00 23.01 15.99
N LYS A 474 16.60 24.27 16.22
CA LYS A 474 17.33 25.20 17.10
C LYS A 474 17.36 24.75 18.55
N ALA A 475 16.22 24.27 19.08
CA ALA A 475 16.15 23.79 20.46
C ALA A 475 17.04 22.56 20.69
N LEU A 476 17.02 21.61 19.75
CA LEU A 476 17.87 20.41 19.79
C LEU A 476 19.35 20.75 19.62
N LEU A 477 19.69 21.70 18.75
CA LEU A 477 21.06 22.20 18.62
C LEU A 477 21.56 22.84 19.92
N ARG A 478 20.75 23.69 20.57
CA ARG A 478 21.12 24.28 21.87
C ARG A 478 21.40 23.20 22.92
N LEU A 479 20.53 22.19 22.97
CA LEU A 479 20.70 21.06 23.87
C LEU A 479 22.00 20.30 23.58
N GLY A 480 22.26 20.01 22.29
CA GLY A 480 23.50 19.39 21.84
C GLY A 480 24.73 20.20 22.24
N HIS A 481 24.71 21.51 22.02
CA HIS A 481 25.77 22.42 22.45
C HIS A 481 26.02 22.34 23.97
N PHE A 482 24.99 22.34 24.82
CA PHE A 482 25.19 22.21 26.27
C PHE A 482 25.81 20.88 26.69
N PHE A 483 25.68 19.83 25.87
CA PHE A 483 26.37 18.55 26.10
C PHE A 483 27.82 18.51 25.60
N THR A 484 28.24 19.43 24.72
CA THR A 484 29.53 19.33 24.01
C THR A 484 30.38 20.60 24.03
N LYS A 485 29.90 21.71 24.59
CA LYS A 485 30.51 23.05 24.49
C LYS A 485 32.00 23.12 24.81
N LYS A 486 32.49 22.39 25.84
CA LYS A 486 33.92 22.39 26.21
C LYS A 486 34.74 21.26 25.57
N GLN A 487 34.10 20.39 24.79
CA GLN A 487 34.78 19.24 24.16
C GLN A 487 35.54 19.62 22.88
N GLY A 488 35.28 20.80 22.30
CA GLY A 488 36.02 21.28 21.13
C GLY A 488 36.04 20.26 19.99
N GLU A 489 37.23 19.89 19.52
CA GLU A 489 37.42 18.89 18.46
C GLU A 489 37.09 17.46 18.88
N ASN A 490 36.92 17.18 20.18
CA ASN A 490 36.58 15.86 20.71
C ASN A 490 35.07 15.55 20.67
N ALA A 491 34.26 16.45 20.11
CA ALA A 491 32.83 16.23 19.91
C ALA A 491 32.41 16.58 18.50
N LEU A 492 31.45 15.81 17.97
CA LEU A 492 30.84 16.04 16.67
C LEU A 492 29.32 16.12 16.84
N ILE A 493 28.73 17.22 16.36
CA ILE A 493 27.28 17.36 16.29
C ILE A 493 26.84 17.23 14.84
N THR A 494 25.92 16.31 14.57
CA THR A 494 25.30 16.12 13.26
C THR A 494 23.81 16.50 13.32
N ALA A 495 23.42 17.45 12.48
CA ALA A 495 22.04 17.87 12.28
C ALA A 495 21.43 17.08 11.13
N MET A 496 20.36 16.33 11.41
CA MET A 496 19.68 15.47 10.44
C MET A 496 18.30 16.03 10.10
N HIS A 497 18.05 16.25 8.82
CA HIS A 497 16.73 16.60 8.32
C HIS A 497 16.31 15.59 7.26
N LEU A 498 15.15 14.96 7.48
CA LEU A 498 14.55 14.07 6.50
C LEU A 498 13.24 14.66 6.02
N THR A 499 13.11 14.78 4.72
CA THR A 499 11.89 15.27 4.09
C THR A 499 11.19 14.10 3.39
N PRO A 500 9.86 13.98 3.48
CA PRO A 500 9.13 12.98 2.71
C PRO A 500 9.44 13.11 1.22
N THR A 501 9.72 12.00 0.53
CA THR A 501 9.99 12.02 -0.92
C THR A 501 8.83 12.62 -1.73
N SER A 502 7.63 12.67 -1.16
CA SER A 502 6.46 13.32 -1.76
C SER A 502 6.50 14.84 -1.84
N GLU A 503 7.28 15.48 -0.99
CA GLU A 503 7.39 16.95 -0.93
C GLU A 503 8.55 17.47 -1.80
N ILE A 504 9.39 16.55 -2.28
CA ILE A 504 10.63 16.88 -2.99
C ILE A 504 10.44 16.77 -4.50
N ASN A 505 10.51 17.90 -5.20
CA ASN A 505 10.82 17.91 -6.62
C ASN A 505 12.34 17.78 -6.80
N GLN A 506 12.83 16.87 -7.65
CA GLN A 506 14.27 16.66 -7.91
C GLN A 506 15.02 17.92 -8.39
N ILE A 507 14.32 18.97 -8.81
CA ILE A 507 14.89 20.24 -9.28
C ILE A 507 15.19 21.19 -8.10
N ASN A 508 14.61 20.99 -6.91
CA ASN A 508 14.69 21.92 -5.77
C ASN A 508 15.26 21.27 -4.49
N ILE A 509 15.92 20.10 -4.56
CA ILE A 509 16.48 19.42 -3.37
C ILE A 509 17.43 20.34 -2.60
N GLU A 510 18.32 21.02 -3.32
CA GLU A 510 19.31 21.94 -2.74
C GLU A 510 18.63 23.15 -2.07
N GLU A 511 17.48 23.60 -2.59
CA GLU A 511 16.71 24.71 -2.02
C GLU A 511 16.01 24.29 -0.74
N TYR A 512 15.37 23.11 -0.72
CA TYR A 512 14.74 22.55 0.48
C TYR A 512 15.74 22.25 1.59
N GLU A 513 16.90 21.67 1.24
CA GLU A 513 17.99 21.45 2.17
C GLU A 513 18.43 22.78 2.80
N ARG A 514 18.71 23.78 1.96
CA ARG A 514 19.14 25.10 2.41
C ARG A 514 18.11 25.78 3.30
N GLU A 515 16.83 25.81 2.90
CA GLU A 515 15.76 26.42 3.69
C GLU A 515 15.58 25.74 5.06
N SER A 516 15.74 24.42 5.11
CA SER A 516 15.60 23.63 6.34
C SER A 516 16.77 23.84 7.30
N PHE A 517 18.00 23.89 6.77
CA PHE A 517 19.23 24.00 7.58
C PHE A 517 19.65 25.44 7.89
N ASP A 518 19.38 26.43 7.04
CA ASP A 518 19.82 27.82 7.22
C ASP A 518 19.49 28.38 8.62
N PRO A 519 18.27 28.21 9.17
CA PRO A 519 17.97 28.69 10.51
C PRO A 519 18.79 28.01 11.62
N VAL A 520 19.08 26.71 11.46
CA VAL A 520 19.84 25.90 12.43
C VAL A 520 21.32 26.24 12.35
N LEU A 521 21.86 26.37 11.13
CA LEU A 521 23.26 26.76 10.90
C LEU A 521 23.54 28.21 11.34
N ASN A 522 22.59 29.12 11.18
CA ASN A 522 22.72 30.48 11.70
C ASN A 522 22.75 30.50 13.24
N GLU A 523 21.93 29.68 13.90
CA GLU A 523 22.00 29.51 15.35
C GLU A 523 23.36 28.90 15.78
N ALA A 524 23.85 27.90 15.04
CA ALA A 524 25.14 27.27 15.29
C ALA A 524 26.31 28.26 15.20
N LYS A 525 26.29 29.15 14.20
CA LYS A 525 27.26 30.26 14.04
C LYS A 525 27.20 31.23 15.22
N ASN A 526 26.01 31.62 15.67
CA ASN A 526 25.86 32.51 16.83
C ASN A 526 26.43 31.90 18.12
N MET A 527 26.44 30.57 18.22
CA MET A 527 26.95 29.81 19.37
C MET A 527 28.42 29.38 19.22
N ASN A 528 29.07 29.69 18.08
CA ASN A 528 30.39 29.15 17.70
C ASN A 528 30.48 27.62 17.81
N GLN A 529 29.41 26.92 17.41
CA GLN A 529 29.32 25.47 17.45
C GLN A 529 29.44 24.89 16.03
N PRO A 530 30.48 24.09 15.72
CA PRO A 530 30.52 23.36 14.45
C PRO A 530 29.43 22.29 14.42
N VAL A 531 28.74 22.19 13.28
CA VAL A 531 27.63 21.25 13.03
C VAL A 531 27.76 20.70 11.61
N SER A 532 27.79 19.39 11.46
CA SER A 532 27.67 18.72 10.15
C SER A 532 26.20 18.52 9.80
N THR A 533 25.83 18.68 8.54
CA THR A 533 24.45 18.46 8.07
C THR A 533 24.30 17.09 7.40
N PHE A 534 23.14 16.49 7.57
CA PHE A 534 22.74 15.28 6.85
C PHE A 534 21.31 15.45 6.35
N PHE A 535 21.16 15.64 5.04
CA PHE A 535 19.87 15.73 4.38
C PHE A 535 19.52 14.42 3.69
N LYS A 536 18.30 13.93 3.86
CA LYS A 536 17.83 12.75 3.12
C LYS A 536 16.36 12.83 2.76
N ALA A 537 16.05 12.62 1.49
CA ALA A 537 14.71 12.30 1.03
C ALA A 537 14.33 10.88 1.49
N SER A 538 13.27 10.73 2.28
CA SER A 538 12.89 9.43 2.82
C SER A 538 11.41 9.09 2.62
N ASN A 539 11.14 7.81 2.33
CA ASN A 539 9.80 7.22 2.33
C ASN A 539 9.42 6.62 3.70
N ASP A 540 10.40 6.42 4.59
CA ASP A 540 10.24 5.89 5.93
C ASP A 540 11.22 6.62 6.86
N ILE A 541 10.82 7.83 7.25
CA ILE A 541 11.66 8.76 8.02
C ILE A 541 12.11 8.13 9.33
N ASP A 542 11.23 7.39 10.01
CA ASP A 542 11.50 6.88 11.36
C ASP A 542 12.51 5.73 11.34
N SER A 543 12.39 4.85 10.34
CA SER A 543 13.37 3.80 10.09
C SER A 543 14.70 4.37 9.66
N ASP A 544 14.71 5.41 8.81
CA ASP A 544 15.94 6.06 8.37
C ASP A 544 16.65 6.83 9.48
N ILE A 545 15.93 7.53 10.38
CA ILE A 545 16.54 8.14 11.58
C ILE A 545 17.25 7.09 12.41
N SER A 546 16.57 5.99 12.73
CA SER A 546 17.10 4.92 13.57
C SER A 546 18.30 4.23 12.89
N LYS A 547 18.19 3.98 11.58
CA LYS A 547 19.27 3.38 10.79
C LYS A 547 20.51 4.27 10.75
N THR A 548 20.35 5.58 10.51
CA THR A 548 21.47 6.52 10.52
C THR A 548 22.12 6.60 11.89
N ALA A 549 21.30 6.62 12.96
CA ALA A 549 21.80 6.64 14.34
C ALA A 549 22.61 5.39 14.67
N ASN A 550 22.12 4.20 14.28
CA ASN A 550 22.79 2.93 14.56
C ASN A 550 24.04 2.71 13.70
N GLN A 551 24.04 3.17 12.44
CA GLN A 551 25.17 2.98 11.52
C GLN A 551 26.32 3.98 11.71
N GLY A 552 26.03 5.14 12.31
CA GLY A 552 27.03 6.21 12.51
C GLY A 552 27.84 6.12 13.80
N ASP A 553 27.67 5.06 14.59
CA ASP A 553 28.25 4.90 15.93
C ASP A 553 27.98 6.14 16.83
N PHE A 554 26.76 6.69 16.79
CA PHE A 554 26.41 7.85 17.59
C PHE A 554 26.25 7.51 19.08
N ASP A 555 26.76 8.35 19.97
CA ASP A 555 26.64 8.17 21.42
C ASP A 555 25.27 8.61 21.98
N LEU A 556 24.59 9.51 21.25
CA LEU A 556 23.28 10.05 21.62
C LEU A 556 22.51 10.52 20.39
N LEU A 557 21.28 10.01 20.23
CA LEU A 557 20.30 10.54 19.29
C LEU A 557 19.33 11.47 20.03
N LEU A 558 19.21 12.72 19.58
CA LEU A 558 18.21 13.67 20.08
C LEU A 558 17.06 13.85 19.08
N ILE A 559 15.82 13.77 19.56
CA ILE A 559 14.60 14.04 18.77
C ILE A 559 13.65 14.94 19.55
N GLY A 560 12.86 15.75 18.84
CA GLY A 560 11.76 16.52 19.44
C GLY A 560 10.48 15.69 19.58
N LEU A 561 9.65 16.01 20.58
CA LEU A 561 8.31 15.40 20.68
C LEU A 561 7.41 15.91 19.55
N GLY A 562 6.85 15.00 18.73
CA GLY A 562 6.06 15.34 17.54
C GLY A 562 4.84 16.23 17.82
N GLN A 563 4.53 17.15 16.90
CA GLN A 563 3.26 17.90 16.95
C GLN A 563 2.12 16.97 16.51
N SER A 564 1.24 16.58 17.43
CA SER A 564 -0.04 15.98 17.06
C SER A 564 -0.82 16.97 16.17
N MET A 565 -1.33 16.49 15.02
CA MET A 565 -2.13 17.28 14.06
C MET A 565 -3.45 17.82 14.64
N PHE A 566 -3.73 17.59 15.91
CA PHE A 566 -4.86 18.15 16.64
C PHE A 566 -4.34 19.11 17.71
N GLU A 567 -4.56 20.41 17.50
CA GLU A 567 -4.26 21.47 18.47
C GLU A 567 -5.04 21.23 19.77
N GLY A 568 -4.32 20.85 20.82
CA GLY A 568 -4.85 20.66 22.17
C GLY A 568 -3.78 20.91 23.23
N SER A 569 -4.20 21.08 24.48
CA SER A 569 -3.34 21.36 25.65
C SER A 569 -2.17 20.39 25.79
N PHE A 570 -1.09 20.79 26.49
CA PHE A 570 0.11 19.97 26.76
C PHE A 570 -0.21 18.53 27.21
N LEU A 571 -1.24 18.35 28.04
CA LEU A 571 -1.75 17.04 28.45
C LEU A 571 -2.43 16.27 27.32
N GLY A 572 -3.16 16.92 26.41
CA GLY A 572 -3.75 16.29 25.22
C GLY A 572 -2.71 15.87 24.16
N LYS A 573 -1.58 16.58 24.08
CA LYS A 573 -0.45 16.20 23.21
C LYS A 573 0.34 14.99 23.73
N ILE A 574 0.38 14.80 25.06
CA ILE A 574 1.08 13.69 25.74
C ILE A 574 0.16 12.49 25.98
N LEU A 575 -1.15 12.68 26.10
CA LEU A 575 -2.10 11.60 26.39
C LEU A 575 -2.76 10.99 25.14
N GLY A 576 -2.46 11.47 23.93
CA GLY A 576 -2.86 10.81 22.69
C GLY A 576 -4.35 10.45 22.63
N PHE A 577 -5.25 11.42 22.79
CA PHE A 577 -6.66 11.22 22.44
C PHE A 577 -6.82 11.17 20.92
N THR A 578 -6.20 10.17 20.27
CA THR A 578 -6.42 9.85 18.86
C THR A 578 -7.10 8.49 18.76
N THR A 579 -8.10 8.45 17.90
CA THR A 579 -8.96 7.30 17.63
C THR A 579 -8.17 6.03 17.30
N ARG A 580 -8.60 4.91 17.89
CA ARG A 580 -8.14 3.54 17.62
C ARG A 580 -7.99 3.26 16.12
N ILE A 581 -6.75 3.16 15.64
CA ILE A 581 -6.43 2.51 14.36
C ILE A 581 -5.55 1.31 14.69
N ILE A 582 -6.04 0.12 14.36
CA ILE A 582 -5.29 -1.13 14.49
C ILE A 582 -4.44 -1.25 13.23
N THR A 583 -3.14 -1.01 13.34
CA THR A 583 -2.18 -1.25 12.24
C THR A 583 -1.70 -2.69 12.24
N PRO A 584 -1.39 -3.30 11.07
CA PRO A 584 -0.92 -4.68 10.96
C PRO A 584 0.34 -4.97 11.80
N ASP A 585 1.25 -4.00 11.91
CA ASP A 585 2.48 -4.13 12.67
C ASP A 585 2.22 -4.29 14.18
N ARG A 586 1.16 -3.65 14.70
CA ARG A 586 0.76 -3.73 16.11
C ARG A 586 0.26 -5.14 16.46
N ILE A 587 -0.42 -5.81 15.53
CA ILE A 587 -0.87 -7.20 15.70
C ILE A 587 0.34 -8.15 15.71
N LEU A 588 1.30 -7.94 14.82
CA LEU A 588 2.51 -8.76 14.72
C LEU A 588 3.40 -8.62 15.98
N ASN A 589 3.55 -7.40 16.48
CA ASN A 589 4.30 -7.13 17.70
C ASN A 589 3.62 -7.71 18.95
N THR A 590 2.27 -7.78 18.97
CA THR A 590 1.56 -8.49 20.04
C THR A 590 1.75 -10.00 19.99
N ILE A 591 1.75 -10.59 18.79
CA ILE A 591 1.98 -12.04 18.63
C ILE A 591 3.43 -12.42 19.00
N THR A 592 4.39 -11.52 18.79
CA THR A 592 5.79 -11.73 19.20
C THR A 592 6.07 -11.36 20.67
N GLY A 593 5.04 -11.00 21.44
CA GLY A 593 5.14 -10.66 22.86
C GLY A 593 5.81 -9.32 23.16
N LYS A 594 5.98 -8.47 22.14
CA LYS A 594 6.63 -7.16 22.25
C LYS A 594 5.68 -6.04 22.65
N ASP A 595 4.36 -6.18 22.44
CA ASP A 595 3.36 -5.12 22.68
C ASP A 595 1.96 -5.63 23.08
N ASN A 596 1.22 -4.87 23.90
CA ASN A 596 -0.20 -5.11 24.19
C ASN A 596 -1.15 -4.30 23.28
N ILE A 597 -2.22 -4.93 22.79
CA ILE A 597 -3.22 -4.32 21.88
C ILE A 597 -3.99 -3.16 22.53
N PHE A 598 -4.09 -3.14 23.86
CA PHE A 598 -5.00 -2.27 24.61
C PHE A 598 -4.33 -1.21 25.49
N GLU A 599 -3.01 -1.03 25.43
CA GLU A 599 -2.31 0.01 26.21
C GLU A 599 -2.37 1.38 25.51
N GLU A 600 -2.76 2.43 26.27
CA GLU A 600 -2.64 3.84 25.88
C GLU A 600 -1.16 4.23 25.84
N SER A 601 -0.66 4.62 24.66
CA SER A 601 0.75 5.03 24.50
C SER A 601 0.91 6.52 24.82
N ILE A 602 1.92 6.84 25.64
CA ILE A 602 2.27 8.21 26.07
C ILE A 602 2.97 9.01 24.96
N PHE A 603 3.46 8.31 23.93
CA PHE A 603 4.08 8.92 22.76
C PHE A 603 3.30 8.58 21.50
N ASP A 604 3.43 9.42 20.47
CA ASP A 604 2.93 9.14 19.13
C ASP A 604 3.61 7.90 18.52
N ASP A 605 2.98 7.32 17.50
CA ASP A 605 3.50 6.12 16.84
C ASP A 605 4.91 6.35 16.26
N ARG A 606 5.20 7.58 15.84
CA ARG A 606 6.49 8.01 15.29
C ARG A 606 7.62 7.86 16.30
N THR A 607 7.53 8.55 17.45
CA THR A 607 8.55 8.50 18.50
C THR A 607 8.75 7.06 18.98
N ARG A 608 7.67 6.29 19.08
CA ARG A 608 7.71 4.89 19.50
C ARG A 608 8.50 4.00 18.53
N GLN A 609 8.30 4.16 17.22
CA GLN A 609 9.06 3.41 16.22
C GLN A 609 10.57 3.68 16.32
N ILE A 610 10.95 4.95 16.53
CA ILE A 610 12.36 5.34 16.72
C ILE A 610 12.93 4.68 17.97
N LEU A 611 12.23 4.76 19.11
CA LEU A 611 12.67 4.15 20.38
C LEU A 611 12.81 2.62 20.29
N MET A 612 11.98 1.95 19.49
CA MET A 612 12.05 0.49 19.31
C MET A 612 13.18 0.04 18.39
N LYS A 613 13.54 0.84 17.38
CA LYS A 613 14.53 0.50 16.35
C LYS A 613 15.94 1.04 16.65
N SER A 614 16.07 2.02 17.54
CA SER A 614 17.36 2.60 17.90
C SER A 614 18.12 1.70 18.87
N GLU A 615 19.38 1.41 18.55
CA GLU A 615 20.34 0.69 19.40
C GLU A 615 21.20 1.64 20.23
N VAL A 616 21.15 2.94 19.91
CA VAL A 616 21.83 4.03 20.63
C VAL A 616 20.89 4.70 21.64
N PRO A 617 21.42 5.32 22.71
CA PRO A 617 20.59 6.10 23.63
C PRO A 617 19.82 7.21 22.91
N VAL A 618 18.53 7.33 23.21
CA VAL A 618 17.62 8.31 22.60
C VAL A 618 17.15 9.33 23.64
N GLY A 619 17.39 10.61 23.37
CA GLY A 619 16.89 11.73 24.15
C GLY A 619 15.72 12.42 23.44
N ILE A 620 14.54 12.41 24.05
CA ILE A 620 13.34 13.08 23.56
C ILE A 620 13.19 14.43 24.27
N LEU A 621 13.30 15.52 23.52
CA LEU A 621 13.09 16.87 24.04
C LEU A 621 11.61 17.23 23.98
N VAL A 622 11.03 17.44 25.15
CA VAL A 622 9.74 18.12 25.34
C VAL A 622 10.02 19.61 25.49
N ASP A 623 9.92 20.33 24.37
CA ASP A 623 10.26 21.75 24.31
C ASP A 623 9.14 22.64 24.89
N LYS A 624 9.48 23.43 25.92
CA LYS A 624 8.66 24.52 26.48
C LYS A 624 9.34 25.88 26.30
N LYS A 625 9.83 26.16 25.08
CA LYS A 625 10.64 27.34 24.72
C LYS A 625 12.04 27.29 25.35
N PHE A 626 12.70 26.16 25.17
CA PHE A 626 14.03 25.87 25.68
C PHE A 626 15.10 26.81 25.08
N THR A 627 15.81 27.52 25.96
CA THR A 627 16.86 28.49 25.57
C THR A 627 18.19 28.23 26.26
N LYS A 628 18.18 27.74 27.50
CA LYS A 628 19.37 27.56 28.34
C LYS A 628 19.23 26.33 29.25
N ALA A 629 20.34 25.88 29.83
CA ALA A 629 20.38 24.74 30.75
C ALA A 629 21.26 25.07 31.96
N ASP A 630 21.12 26.26 32.55
CA ASP A 630 21.96 26.69 33.66
C ASP A 630 21.52 26.02 34.96
N ILE A 631 20.21 25.86 35.17
CA ILE A 631 19.64 25.22 36.35
C ILE A 631 18.91 23.94 35.91
N VAL A 632 19.44 22.78 36.32
CA VAL A 632 19.01 21.46 35.85
C VAL A 632 18.47 20.62 37.00
N PHE A 633 17.31 20.01 36.79
CA PHE A 633 16.66 19.16 37.76
C PHE A 633 16.69 17.69 37.32
N VAL A 634 17.08 16.78 38.22
CA VAL A 634 17.22 15.34 37.92
C VAL A 634 16.49 14.50 38.99
N PRO A 635 15.22 14.12 38.75
CA PRO A 635 14.51 13.19 39.62
C PRO A 635 14.99 11.74 39.45
N ILE A 636 15.38 11.11 40.57
CA ILE A 636 15.71 9.68 40.64
C ILE A 636 14.58 8.95 41.35
N PHE A 637 13.79 8.17 40.60
CA PHE A 637 12.65 7.40 41.17
C PHE A 637 12.90 5.90 41.22
N ASP A 638 13.88 5.42 40.46
CA ASP A 638 14.28 4.02 40.35
C ASP A 638 15.81 3.86 40.34
N LYS A 639 16.31 2.67 40.69
CA LYS A 639 17.75 2.35 40.61
C LYS A 639 18.26 2.41 39.17
N SER A 640 17.39 2.11 38.20
CA SER A 640 17.73 2.22 36.78
C SER A 640 18.06 3.64 36.33
N ASP A 641 17.70 4.67 37.10
CA ASP A 641 17.94 6.07 36.74
C ASP A 641 19.41 6.51 36.95
N ALA A 642 20.29 5.62 37.46
CA ALA A 642 21.71 5.90 37.72
C ALA A 642 22.44 6.54 36.53
N TYR A 643 22.12 6.10 35.32
CA TYR A 643 22.78 6.61 34.11
C TYR A 643 22.51 8.10 33.87
N LEU A 644 21.42 8.67 34.39
CA LEU A 644 21.12 10.10 34.26
C LEU A 644 22.18 10.98 34.93
N ILE A 645 22.85 10.47 35.98
CA ILE A 645 23.94 11.17 36.66
C ILE A 645 25.11 11.43 35.69
N SER A 646 25.36 10.53 34.73
CA SER A 646 26.39 10.73 33.70
C SER A 646 26.04 11.87 32.73
N TYR A 647 24.76 12.05 32.40
CA TYR A 647 24.29 13.17 31.57
C TYR A 647 24.33 14.49 32.36
N ALA A 648 23.96 14.45 33.64
CA ALA A 648 24.12 15.59 34.54
C ALA A 648 25.58 16.03 34.65
N GLN A 649 26.51 15.08 34.79
CA GLN A 649 27.96 15.35 34.79
C GLN A 649 28.41 16.02 33.49
N LYS A 650 27.91 15.60 32.33
CA LYS A 650 28.22 16.24 31.04
C LYS A 650 27.74 17.70 31.00
N LEU A 651 26.56 17.99 31.53
CA LEU A 651 26.04 19.37 31.60
C LEU A 651 26.85 20.25 32.56
N ILE A 652 27.23 19.72 33.73
CA ILE A 652 28.12 20.43 34.66
C ILE A 652 29.46 20.73 33.99
N HIS A 653 30.07 19.73 33.35
CA HIS A 653 31.37 19.88 32.72
C HIS A 653 31.35 20.89 31.56
N ASN A 654 30.38 20.75 30.64
CA ASN A 654 30.35 21.52 29.40
C ASN A 654 29.65 22.87 29.53
N ASN A 655 28.64 22.99 30.38
CA ASN A 655 27.82 24.20 30.52
C ASN A 655 27.88 24.86 31.90
N GLU A 656 28.64 24.32 32.86
CA GLU A 656 28.70 24.83 34.23
C GLU A 656 27.31 24.86 34.91
N SER A 657 26.44 23.93 34.50
CA SER A 657 25.09 23.82 35.02
C SER A 657 25.08 23.54 36.52
N GLN A 658 24.17 24.19 37.23
CA GLN A 658 23.77 23.91 38.60
C GLN A 658 22.75 22.77 38.60
N VAL A 659 23.16 21.58 39.02
CA VAL A 659 22.33 20.38 39.00
C VAL A 659 21.74 20.11 40.38
N THR A 660 20.43 19.96 40.44
CA THR A 660 19.72 19.47 41.64
C THR A 660 19.23 18.05 41.41
N ILE A 661 19.75 17.09 42.16
CA ILE A 661 19.32 15.68 42.13
C ILE A 661 18.32 15.44 43.25
N LEU A 662 17.14 14.92 42.90
CA LEU A 662 16.12 14.52 43.87
C LEU A 662 16.20 13.02 44.17
N ASP A 663 16.47 12.69 45.43
CA ASP A 663 16.46 11.33 45.97
C ASP A 663 15.27 11.12 46.93
N SER A 664 14.06 11.14 46.37
CA SER A 664 12.82 11.05 47.16
C SER A 664 12.67 9.74 47.95
N LYS A 665 13.41 8.68 47.58
CA LYS A 665 13.33 7.33 48.17
C LYS A 665 14.61 6.88 48.87
N GLY A 666 15.63 7.73 49.00
CA GLY A 666 16.92 7.35 49.58
C GLY A 666 17.70 6.31 48.75
N LEU A 667 17.45 6.24 47.44
CA LEU A 667 18.08 5.30 46.50
C LEU A 667 19.57 5.59 46.34
N ILE A 668 19.97 6.86 46.33
CA ILE A 668 21.37 7.27 46.25
C ILE A 668 22.06 6.93 47.56
N LYS A 669 21.41 7.19 48.71
CA LYS A 669 21.94 6.80 50.01
C LYS A 669 22.20 5.28 50.13
N ASN A 670 21.48 4.46 49.38
CA ASN A 670 21.57 3.00 49.45
C ASN A 670 22.30 2.35 48.25
N ASN A 671 22.86 3.15 47.33
CA ASN A 671 23.61 2.65 46.18
C ASN A 671 25.07 3.18 46.20
N PRO A 672 26.07 2.33 46.48
CA PRO A 672 27.49 2.73 46.52
C PRO A 672 27.99 3.35 45.22
N GLU A 673 27.53 2.87 44.07
CA GLU A 673 27.95 3.35 42.74
C GLU A 673 27.47 4.79 42.49
N MET A 674 26.18 5.06 42.73
CA MET A 674 25.62 6.42 42.61
C MET A 674 26.29 7.40 43.58
N LYS A 675 26.61 6.97 44.81
CA LYS A 675 27.36 7.80 45.76
C LYS A 675 28.74 8.17 45.25
N GLU A 676 29.47 7.20 44.70
CA GLU A 676 30.81 7.46 44.18
C GLU A 676 30.76 8.36 42.95
N MET A 677 29.76 8.20 42.07
CA MET A 677 29.53 9.12 40.95
C MET A 677 29.31 10.57 41.42
N ILE A 678 28.43 10.78 42.40
CA ILE A 678 28.15 12.12 42.93
C ILE A 678 29.38 12.69 43.64
N ARG A 679 30.08 11.87 44.43
CA ARG A 679 31.33 12.29 45.10
C ARG A 679 32.39 12.68 44.09
N SER A 680 32.52 11.93 43.00
CA SER A 680 33.45 12.26 41.91
C SER A 680 33.07 13.55 41.20
N ILE A 681 31.78 13.84 41.03
CA ILE A 681 31.31 15.11 40.44
C ILE A 681 31.64 16.27 41.38
N GLU A 682 31.29 16.17 42.67
CA GLU A 682 31.53 17.22 43.66
C GLU A 682 33.04 17.51 43.83
N GLN A 683 33.90 16.48 43.75
CA GLN A 683 35.35 16.67 43.78
C GLN A 683 35.88 17.42 42.55
N LYS A 684 35.27 17.21 41.37
CA LYS A 684 35.71 17.83 40.11
C LYS A 684 35.09 19.21 39.87
N ALA A 685 33.87 19.42 40.35
CA ALA A 685 33.08 20.63 40.17
C ALA A 685 32.32 20.95 41.48
N PRO A 686 33.01 21.49 42.50
CA PRO A 686 32.40 21.78 43.78
C PRO A 686 31.27 22.81 43.63
N ASN A 687 30.23 22.69 44.46
CA ASN A 687 29.05 23.57 44.45
C ASN A 687 28.25 23.59 43.13
N HIS A 688 28.38 22.57 42.28
CA HIS A 688 27.57 22.44 41.05
C HIS A 688 26.51 21.35 41.14
N ILE A 689 26.53 20.53 42.21
CA ILE A 689 25.57 19.47 42.43
C ILE A 689 24.96 19.59 43.83
N THR A 690 23.63 19.61 43.90
CA THR A 690 22.87 19.66 45.15
C THR A 690 21.98 18.44 45.27
N LEU A 691 22.03 17.75 46.41
CA LEU A 691 21.17 16.59 46.70
C LEU A 691 19.96 17.03 47.53
N LEU A 692 18.75 16.84 46.99
CA LEU A 692 17.49 17.04 47.72
C LEU A 692 16.88 15.70 48.12
N ASN A 693 16.49 15.57 49.38
CA ASN A 693 15.82 14.38 49.93
C ASN A 693 14.33 14.63 50.24
N GLU A 694 13.75 15.70 49.70
CA GLU A 694 12.37 16.08 49.99
C GLU A 694 11.36 15.17 49.27
N GLN A 695 10.23 14.86 49.94
CA GLN A 695 9.18 14.03 49.33
C GLN A 695 8.18 14.82 48.49
N LYS A 696 8.13 16.16 48.65
CA LYS A 696 7.20 17.04 47.94
C LYS A 696 7.98 18.10 47.18
N ILE A 697 7.73 18.19 45.89
CA ILE A 697 8.29 19.23 45.02
C ILE A 697 7.25 20.35 44.91
N GLU A 698 7.64 21.56 45.27
CA GLU A 698 6.78 22.73 45.12
C GLU A 698 6.77 23.24 43.66
N LYS A 699 5.65 23.82 43.24
CA LYS A 699 5.50 24.40 41.90
C LYS A 699 6.56 25.48 41.63
N GLU A 700 6.85 26.30 42.63
CA GLU A 700 7.80 27.42 42.53
C GLU A 700 9.23 26.93 42.28
N PHE A 701 9.60 25.76 42.82
CA PHE A 701 10.88 25.15 42.56
C PHE A 701 11.04 24.76 41.08
N LEU A 702 10.02 24.13 40.49
CA LEU A 702 10.04 23.65 39.11
C LEU A 702 10.07 24.79 38.08
N LEU A 703 9.39 25.90 38.38
CA LEU A 703 9.38 27.08 37.52
C LEU A 703 10.73 27.81 37.47
N LYS A 704 11.62 27.56 38.45
CA LYS A 704 13.00 28.09 38.46
C LYS A 704 13.99 27.23 37.68
N GLN A 705 13.59 26.03 37.27
CA GLN A 705 14.45 25.11 36.54
C GLN A 705 14.40 25.43 35.04
N ASP A 706 15.53 25.30 34.36
CA ASP A 706 15.60 25.47 32.90
C ASP A 706 15.34 24.15 32.16
N LEU A 707 15.87 23.05 32.72
CA LEU A 707 15.79 21.71 32.13
C LEU A 707 15.53 20.64 33.20
N MET A 708 14.69 19.67 32.89
CA MET A 708 14.55 18.44 33.66
C MET A 708 15.11 17.24 32.88
N LEU A 709 15.98 16.43 33.51
CA LEU A 709 16.45 15.15 32.98
C LEU A 709 15.72 14.00 33.64
N ILE A 710 15.03 13.15 32.87
CA ILE A 710 14.28 12.02 33.42
C ILE A 710 14.41 10.79 32.54
N SER A 711 14.36 9.59 33.12
CA SER A 711 14.34 8.35 32.34
C SER A 711 12.96 8.13 31.72
N LEU A 712 12.91 7.40 30.61
CA LEU A 712 11.64 7.01 29.97
C LEU A 712 10.69 6.30 30.95
N ASN A 713 11.22 5.37 31.76
CA ASN A 713 10.44 4.60 32.72
C ASN A 713 9.90 5.49 33.86
N SER A 714 10.71 6.42 34.35
CA SER A 714 10.31 7.37 35.39
C SER A 714 9.29 8.39 34.87
N TRP A 715 9.42 8.82 33.61
CA TRP A 715 8.41 9.65 32.94
C TRP A 715 7.08 8.93 32.78
N LYS A 716 7.07 7.66 32.34
CA LYS A 716 5.85 6.84 32.23
C LYS A 716 5.10 6.75 33.56
N LYS A 717 5.79 6.36 34.63
CA LYS A 717 5.22 6.30 35.99
C LYS A 717 4.63 7.65 36.44
N LEU A 718 5.30 8.75 36.11
CA LEU A 718 4.90 10.09 36.51
C LEU A 718 3.62 10.54 35.79
N VAL A 719 3.47 10.20 34.50
CA VAL A 719 2.26 10.45 33.71
C VAL A 719 1.09 9.59 34.19
N GLU A 720 1.31 8.29 34.40
CA GLU A 720 0.28 7.34 34.87
C GLU A 720 -0.29 7.73 36.23
N THR A 721 0.58 8.18 37.14
CA THR A 721 0.18 8.62 38.49
C THR A 721 -0.47 10.01 38.51
N ARG A 722 -0.64 10.66 37.35
CA ARG A 722 -1.16 12.04 37.20
C ARG A 722 -0.47 13.01 38.16
N GLY A 723 0.87 12.98 38.19
CA GLY A 723 1.66 13.82 39.07
C GLY A 723 1.21 15.30 39.01
N ILE A 724 0.96 15.88 40.19
CA ILE A 724 0.44 17.26 40.38
C ILE A 724 1.31 18.32 39.65
N TRP A 725 2.56 17.98 39.38
CA TRP A 725 3.58 18.85 38.82
C TRP A 725 3.78 18.73 37.29
N LEU A 726 3.14 17.78 36.61
CA LEU A 726 3.27 17.57 35.14
C LEU A 726 3.06 18.85 34.32
N SER A 727 2.06 19.66 34.70
CA SER A 727 1.75 20.92 34.02
C SER A 727 2.84 21.98 34.22
N ASN A 728 3.57 21.92 35.33
CA ASN A 728 4.55 22.91 35.75
C ASN A 728 6.00 22.46 35.53
N THR A 729 6.24 21.33 34.85
CA THR A 729 7.60 20.91 34.51
C THR A 729 8.27 21.93 33.60
N PRO A 730 9.60 22.16 33.72
CA PRO A 730 10.35 22.92 32.72
C PRO A 730 10.43 22.14 31.39
N SER A 731 11.19 22.65 30.42
CA SER A 731 11.59 21.84 29.27
C SER A 731 12.21 20.54 29.77
N THR A 732 11.84 19.41 29.18
CA THR A 732 12.16 18.09 29.74
C THR A 732 12.88 17.26 28.69
N LEU A 733 14.04 16.73 29.04
CA LEU A 733 14.75 15.73 28.24
C LEU A 733 14.49 14.34 28.84
N ILE A 734 13.76 13.52 28.09
CA ILE A 734 13.42 12.15 28.45
C ILE A 734 14.44 11.23 27.78
N ILE A 735 15.24 10.50 28.55
CA ILE A 735 16.31 9.67 28.01
C ILE A 735 15.94 8.20 28.12
N GLN A 736 16.02 7.47 27.01
CA GLN A 736 16.04 6.01 26.97
C GLN A 736 17.47 5.55 26.68
N LYS A 737 17.95 4.60 27.48
CA LYS A 737 19.22 3.94 27.27
C LYS A 737 19.03 2.64 26.50
#